data_AF-A0A3N5FUW3-F1
#
_entry.id   AF-A0A3N5FUW3-F1
#
_cell.length_a   1.000
_cell.length_b   1.000
_cell.length_c   1.000
_cell.angle_alpha   90.00
_cell.angle_beta   90.00
_cell.angle_gamma   90.00
#
_symmetry.space_group_name_H-M   'P 1'
#
loop_
_entity.id
_entity.type
_entity.pdbx_description
1 polymer ?
#
loop_
_entity_poly.entity_id
_entity_poly.type
_entity_poly.pdbx_seq_one_letter_code
_entity_poly.pdbx_strand_id
1 'polypeptide(L)'
;METTNVFMTNLKAAASQHIERRQNYPRTKSEAMTVVTPKADSKPVPKADRTDSKTVLIAKAGQLPAWVPWTLAATTLVAFGLGFLLSGRGEDPEHERELLQLRERVAKLERRPTAAASPAVDEQKILRENGLVETIDGQWIPIKMQKDFEQKKVCIAGEMMTREQAAKILAKEFPVEVPAPQTITITPPSSDEILEKAGYTKFNDVAVPKAWVEKWAEGFVQVGVGEWRKLSDFEEELIKEHNLVKMRGKLMTREQAEAIQAEQMVKPPANAVAANDFTQALDGLQIGPPMNFHGITVYPLLAAAAPPEAPFVTVHTALGTDKLEITDSVGLFQVQVKNGTDTDVLFLAGDVLTGGRCARMVSEHTMIPRGQTGRVPVLCVEPSVWKGTTDRFAKESGHFTAPPSMKRSMIWEQGQGAAWSLLAKRLGKSTGLVDLYRKHSDAIAEFRAYFSALPDRELTAVGLAVAQGDTLEFVELFPDHGLFAAYFERLISGAALDLLERGEAGPRSPTPFPNSMKGVKLLLESAFVGTYDARDDGFTVRREEMTVGRVRVADGALQHAVLYAAGAPDWERKAAPAVPKEKMKKALDEYEVRLKAVGPARKAAIVREMASIGAAEVVPVLVRHLAESDATVRRAVIQELGGSGDPRATEALVAQLPRTLQDSPIFAEIVRALGKLGHDRAVDPLLKLLDQGEAELALVILQGLSDVLLQVKSRDVLERATARIVMLFESSEAVSKGDLTINDIVVKNMRPAEAAAVMEAVRTSLKRLVGIEFTSSTSARKFWNDRDARERYLQIRTSK
;
A
#
# COMPACT_ATOMS: atom_id res chain seq x y z
N MET A 1 -5.35 -37.64 -23.04
CA MET A 1 -4.72 -38.06 -21.77
C MET A 1 -3.20 -38.18 -21.85
N GLU A 2 -2.56 -38.35 -23.02
CA GLU A 2 -1.08 -38.32 -23.13
C GLU A 2 -0.47 -36.90 -23.30
N THR A 3 -1.23 -35.91 -23.77
CA THR A 3 -0.77 -34.50 -23.83
C THR A 3 -0.76 -33.79 -22.47
N THR A 4 -1.47 -34.32 -21.48
CA THR A 4 -1.52 -33.77 -20.11
C THR A 4 -0.32 -34.22 -19.26
N ASN A 5 0.28 -35.39 -19.55
CA ASN A 5 1.47 -35.87 -18.84
C ASN A 5 2.74 -35.10 -19.26
N VAL A 6 2.86 -34.66 -20.51
CA VAL A 6 4.03 -33.89 -20.98
C VAL A 6 4.03 -32.46 -20.39
N PHE A 7 2.85 -31.86 -20.22
CA PHE A 7 2.72 -30.54 -19.59
C PHE A 7 3.00 -30.59 -18.07
N MET A 8 2.53 -31.63 -17.36
CA MET A 8 2.75 -31.78 -15.93
C MET A 8 4.18 -32.21 -15.56
N THR A 9 4.89 -32.89 -16.46
CA THR A 9 6.31 -33.25 -16.24
C THR A 9 7.23 -32.04 -16.39
N ASN A 10 6.94 -31.14 -17.33
CA ASN A 10 7.69 -29.89 -17.51
C ASN A 10 7.43 -28.86 -16.40
N LEU A 11 6.21 -28.83 -15.83
CA LEU A 11 5.90 -27.96 -14.69
C LEU A 11 6.60 -28.41 -13.39
N LYS A 12 6.76 -29.72 -13.17
CA LYS A 12 7.48 -30.29 -12.01
C LYS A 12 9.00 -30.12 -12.11
N ALA A 13 9.56 -30.08 -13.31
CA ALA A 13 10.97 -29.78 -13.54
C ALA A 13 11.30 -28.28 -13.31
N ALA A 14 10.38 -27.37 -13.62
CA ALA A 14 10.57 -25.93 -13.38
C ALA A 14 10.35 -25.51 -11.92
N ALA A 15 9.51 -26.22 -11.16
CA ALA A 15 9.25 -25.94 -9.74
C ALA A 15 10.33 -26.49 -8.78
N SER A 16 11.16 -27.44 -9.21
CA SER A 16 12.27 -27.97 -8.39
C SER A 16 13.57 -27.16 -8.48
N GLN A 17 13.62 -26.09 -9.30
CA GLN A 17 14.78 -25.18 -9.37
C GLN A 17 14.62 -23.88 -8.56
N HIS A 18 13.54 -23.73 -7.78
CA HIS A 18 13.35 -22.52 -6.96
C HIS A 18 13.15 -22.76 -5.45
N ILE A 19 13.26 -24.00 -4.99
CA ILE A 19 13.25 -24.36 -3.56
C ILE A 19 14.52 -25.16 -3.24
N GLU A 20 15.68 -24.54 -3.40
CA GLU A 20 16.91 -24.97 -2.72
C GLU A 20 17.93 -23.83 -2.61
N ARG A 21 17.47 -22.61 -2.29
CA ARG A 21 18.33 -21.50 -1.85
C ARG A 21 17.63 -20.62 -0.82
N ARG A 22 17.52 -21.11 0.41
CA ARG A 22 17.60 -20.34 1.66
C ARG A 22 17.29 -21.25 2.84
N GLN A 23 18.30 -21.98 3.30
CA GLN A 23 18.54 -22.25 4.72
C GLN A 23 20.00 -22.71 4.85
N ASN A 24 20.65 -22.28 5.93
CA ASN A 24 22.02 -22.58 6.38
C ASN A 24 23.14 -21.60 5.93
N TYR A 25 23.35 -20.58 6.76
CA TYR A 25 24.70 -20.22 7.25
C TYR A 25 24.83 -20.82 8.67
N PRO A 26 26.00 -21.27 9.15
CA PRO A 26 27.17 -20.38 9.23
C PRO A 26 28.59 -21.01 9.13
N ARG A 27 29.58 -20.09 9.01
CA ARG A 27 31.02 -20.15 9.40
C ARG A 27 32.12 -20.59 8.41
N THR A 28 33.02 -19.60 8.20
CA THR A 28 34.51 -19.61 8.23
C THR A 28 35.38 -20.13 7.07
N LYS A 29 36.20 -19.19 6.56
CA LYS A 29 37.63 -19.19 6.16
C LYS A 29 38.24 -20.26 5.22
N SER A 30 38.97 -19.67 4.25
CA SER A 30 40.28 -20.03 3.64
C SER A 30 40.42 -21.16 2.61
N GLU A 31 41.10 -20.75 1.53
CA GLU A 31 42.14 -21.45 0.77
C GLU A 31 41.83 -22.25 -0.52
N ALA A 32 42.49 -21.75 -1.58
CA ALA A 32 43.31 -22.48 -2.55
C ALA A 32 42.67 -23.29 -3.70
N MET A 33 42.87 -22.74 -4.91
CA MET A 33 43.63 -23.33 -6.03
C MET A 33 43.05 -24.41 -6.96
N THR A 34 43.24 -24.08 -8.25
CA THR A 34 43.68 -24.89 -9.41
C THR A 34 42.70 -25.75 -10.23
N VAL A 35 42.44 -25.23 -11.45
CA VAL A 35 42.85 -25.79 -12.76
C VAL A 35 42.78 -27.31 -12.94
N VAL A 36 41.99 -27.78 -13.93
CA VAL A 36 42.42 -28.66 -15.05
C VAL A 36 41.39 -28.52 -16.21
N THR A 37 41.81 -27.95 -17.35
CA THR A 37 41.32 -28.23 -18.72
C THR A 37 42.01 -29.51 -19.22
N PRO A 38 41.59 -30.30 -20.25
CA PRO A 38 41.28 -29.77 -21.60
C PRO A 38 40.48 -30.66 -22.61
N LYS A 39 40.34 -30.11 -23.85
CA LYS A 39 40.41 -30.78 -25.17
C LYS A 39 39.23 -31.67 -25.63
N ALA A 40 38.87 -31.79 -26.90
CA ALA A 40 39.44 -31.40 -28.20
C ALA A 40 38.32 -31.47 -29.26
N ASP A 41 38.22 -30.48 -30.15
CA ASP A 41 38.52 -30.55 -31.60
C ASP A 41 37.56 -31.37 -32.47
N SER A 42 36.85 -30.69 -33.39
CA SER A 42 37.22 -30.69 -34.82
C SER A 42 36.23 -29.87 -35.68
N LYS A 43 36.77 -28.79 -36.25
CA LYS A 43 36.37 -27.98 -37.41
C LYS A 43 36.27 -28.84 -38.73
N PRO A 44 35.97 -28.31 -39.96
CA PRO A 44 35.26 -27.07 -40.38
C PRO A 44 34.45 -27.13 -41.75
N VAL A 45 33.77 -26.00 -42.09
CA VAL A 45 33.77 -25.29 -43.43
C VAL A 45 32.91 -25.83 -44.62
N PRO A 46 32.47 -25.03 -45.64
CA PRO A 46 32.33 -23.55 -45.84
C PRO A 46 30.95 -23.05 -46.37
N LYS A 47 30.86 -21.71 -46.46
CA LYS A 47 29.92 -20.88 -47.26
C LYS A 47 30.04 -21.11 -48.79
N ALA A 48 28.94 -20.95 -49.54
CA ALA A 48 28.93 -20.30 -50.86
C ALA A 48 27.54 -19.77 -51.23
N ASP A 49 27.50 -18.49 -51.61
CA ASP A 49 26.42 -17.79 -52.31
C ASP A 49 26.12 -18.41 -53.69
N ARG A 50 24.84 -18.39 -54.10
CA ARG A 50 24.33 -17.58 -55.25
C ARG A 50 22.88 -17.92 -55.62
N THR A 51 22.02 -16.93 -55.37
CA THR A 51 20.90 -16.40 -56.19
C THR A 51 20.22 -17.25 -57.28
N ASP A 52 18.89 -17.26 -57.16
CA ASP A 52 17.86 -17.15 -58.20
C ASP A 52 17.86 -18.11 -59.39
N SER A 53 16.87 -19.00 -59.43
CA SER A 53 15.71 -18.90 -60.36
C SER A 53 15.13 -20.28 -60.70
N LYS A 54 13.81 -20.36 -60.53
CA LYS A 54 12.85 -21.14 -61.36
C LYS A 54 13.07 -22.65 -61.53
N THR A 55 12.17 -23.39 -60.86
CA THR A 55 11.36 -24.49 -61.41
C THR A 55 12.09 -25.77 -61.85
N VAL A 56 12.00 -26.84 -61.04
CA VAL A 56 11.71 -28.22 -61.48
C VAL A 56 11.20 -29.05 -60.27
N LEU A 57 9.91 -29.39 -60.36
CA LEU A 57 9.22 -30.66 -60.10
C LEU A 57 9.51 -31.52 -58.84
N ILE A 58 8.41 -31.76 -58.10
CA ILE A 58 7.88 -33.07 -57.67
C ILE A 58 8.84 -34.00 -56.89
N ALA A 59 8.56 -34.19 -55.59
CA ALA A 59 8.26 -35.51 -54.98
C ALA A 59 8.51 -35.50 -53.46
N LYS A 60 7.44 -35.28 -52.69
CA LYS A 60 7.05 -36.14 -51.56
C LYS A 60 5.69 -35.65 -51.04
N ALA A 61 4.67 -35.93 -51.84
CA ALA A 61 3.31 -36.10 -51.35
C ALA A 61 3.28 -37.41 -50.56
N GLY A 62 2.72 -37.37 -49.35
CA GLY A 62 2.60 -38.52 -48.48
C GLY A 62 1.91 -38.18 -47.18
N GLN A 63 0.57 -38.08 -47.25
CA GLN A 63 -0.41 -38.17 -46.16
C GLN A 63 -0.68 -36.92 -45.30
N LEU A 64 -1.77 -36.22 -45.61
CA LEU A 64 -2.50 -35.35 -44.67
C LEU A 64 -3.86 -36.00 -44.31
N PRO A 65 -4.31 -35.99 -43.04
CA PRO A 65 -5.52 -36.71 -42.58
C PRO A 65 -6.88 -36.01 -42.87
N ALA A 66 -7.93 -36.83 -42.87
CA ALA A 66 -9.27 -36.63 -43.43
C ALA A 66 -10.28 -35.76 -42.62
N TRP A 67 -9.85 -34.75 -41.87
CA TRP A 67 -10.76 -33.85 -41.12
C TRP A 67 -10.62 -32.36 -41.47
N VAL A 68 -10.08 -32.04 -42.64
CA VAL A 68 -10.14 -30.68 -43.21
C VAL A 68 -11.39 -30.58 -44.11
N PRO A 69 -12.35 -29.69 -43.81
CA PRO A 69 -13.52 -29.48 -44.66
C PRO A 69 -13.10 -28.89 -46.01
N TRP A 70 -13.44 -29.58 -47.10
CA TRP A 70 -13.07 -29.22 -48.48
C TRP A 70 -13.57 -27.82 -48.91
N THR A 71 -14.58 -27.30 -48.23
CA THR A 71 -15.14 -25.95 -48.45
C THR A 71 -14.18 -24.83 -48.00
N LEU A 72 -13.33 -25.08 -46.99
CA LEU A 72 -12.36 -24.09 -46.50
C LEU A 72 -11.10 -24.06 -47.37
N ALA A 73 -10.66 -25.21 -47.90
CA ALA A 73 -9.53 -25.27 -48.83
C ALA A 73 -9.83 -24.61 -50.19
N ALA A 74 -11.07 -24.77 -50.68
CA ALA A 74 -11.53 -24.14 -51.91
C ALA A 74 -11.74 -22.62 -51.78
N THR A 75 -12.27 -22.13 -50.66
CA THR A 75 -12.44 -20.68 -50.42
C THR A 75 -11.12 -19.97 -50.13
N THR A 76 -10.16 -20.65 -49.49
CA THR A 76 -8.82 -20.10 -49.25
C THR A 76 -8.02 -19.98 -50.55
N LEU A 77 -8.15 -20.93 -51.49
CA LEU A 77 -7.53 -20.85 -52.83
C LEU A 77 -8.16 -19.76 -53.71
N VAL A 78 -9.48 -19.55 -53.62
CA VAL A 78 -10.18 -18.46 -54.33
C VAL A 78 -9.82 -17.08 -53.73
N ALA A 79 -9.67 -16.98 -52.42
CA ALA A 79 -9.23 -15.75 -51.74
C ALA A 79 -7.74 -15.43 -51.98
N PHE A 80 -6.87 -16.45 -52.08
CA PHE A 80 -5.45 -16.27 -52.45
C PHE A 80 -5.28 -15.89 -53.93
N GLY A 81 -6.13 -16.42 -54.82
CA GLY A 81 -6.15 -16.06 -56.24
C GLY A 81 -6.66 -14.64 -56.50
N LEU A 82 -7.71 -14.20 -55.78
CA LEU A 82 -8.22 -12.82 -55.88
C LEU A 82 -7.24 -11.77 -55.33
N GLY A 83 -6.42 -12.14 -54.33
CA GLY A 83 -5.38 -11.25 -53.77
C GLY A 83 -4.21 -10.99 -54.73
N PHE A 84 -3.89 -11.94 -55.62
CA PHE A 84 -2.83 -11.78 -56.62
C PHE A 84 -3.30 -11.00 -57.87
N LEU A 85 -4.61 -10.97 -58.12
CA LEU A 85 -5.27 -10.21 -59.19
C LEU A 85 -5.31 -8.68 -58.93
N LEU A 86 -5.06 -8.22 -57.70
CA LEU A 86 -4.99 -6.80 -57.35
C LEU A 86 -3.58 -6.18 -57.46
N SER A 87 -2.56 -6.97 -57.83
CA SER A 87 -1.23 -6.48 -58.23
C SER A 87 -1.01 -6.77 -59.71
N GLY A 88 -1.34 -5.80 -60.57
CA GLY A 88 -1.46 -5.99 -62.02
C GLY A 88 -0.27 -6.69 -62.70
N ARG A 89 -0.59 -7.69 -63.54
CA ARG A 89 0.08 -8.06 -64.79
C ARG A 89 -0.59 -9.31 -65.43
N GLY A 90 -1.15 -9.12 -66.62
CA GLY A 90 -1.29 -10.15 -67.68
C GLY A 90 -2.36 -11.24 -67.49
N GLU A 91 -3.46 -11.13 -68.25
CA GLU A 91 -4.49 -12.16 -68.41
C GLU A 91 -3.97 -13.34 -69.28
N ASP A 92 -4.03 -14.57 -68.75
CA ASP A 92 -3.76 -15.81 -69.48
C ASP A 92 -5.09 -16.56 -69.77
N PRO A 93 -5.51 -16.69 -71.05
CA PRO A 93 -6.79 -17.29 -71.45
C PRO A 93 -6.95 -18.79 -71.13
N GLU A 94 -5.90 -19.51 -70.74
CA GLU A 94 -6.00 -20.94 -70.41
C GLU A 94 -6.67 -21.19 -69.05
N HIS A 95 -6.52 -20.28 -68.08
CA HIS A 95 -7.11 -20.42 -66.75
C HIS A 95 -8.66 -20.33 -66.76
N GLU A 96 -9.22 -19.61 -67.74
CA GLU A 96 -10.67 -19.45 -67.86
C GLU A 96 -11.36 -20.73 -68.35
N ARG A 97 -10.65 -21.55 -69.14
CA ARG A 97 -11.15 -22.83 -69.66
C ARG A 97 -11.19 -23.94 -68.60
N GLU A 98 -10.24 -23.97 -67.67
CA GLU A 98 -10.25 -24.95 -66.57
C GLU A 98 -11.41 -24.73 -65.59
N LEU A 99 -11.78 -23.48 -65.34
CA LEU A 99 -12.91 -23.12 -64.47
C LEU A 99 -14.27 -23.58 -65.02
N LEU A 100 -14.44 -23.57 -66.36
CA LEU A 100 -15.66 -24.04 -67.03
C LEU A 100 -15.81 -25.58 -66.98
N GLN A 101 -14.71 -26.33 -67.10
CA GLN A 101 -14.74 -27.80 -67.02
C GLN A 101 -15.04 -28.32 -65.60
N LEU A 102 -14.62 -27.58 -64.56
CA LEU A 102 -14.94 -27.89 -63.17
C LEU A 102 -16.44 -27.73 -62.86
N ARG A 103 -17.10 -26.75 -63.48
CA ARG A 103 -18.55 -26.54 -63.34
C ARG A 103 -19.40 -27.67 -63.93
N GLU A 104 -19.01 -28.22 -65.07
CA GLU A 104 -19.73 -29.35 -65.70
C GLU A 104 -19.58 -30.68 -64.92
N ARG A 105 -18.46 -30.86 -64.19
CA ARG A 105 -18.24 -32.06 -63.37
C ARG A 105 -19.12 -32.10 -62.13
N VAL A 106 -19.45 -30.95 -61.55
CA VAL A 106 -20.34 -30.84 -60.38
C VAL A 106 -21.80 -31.09 -60.76
N ALA A 107 -22.24 -30.65 -61.95
CA ALA A 107 -23.61 -30.84 -62.43
C ALA A 107 -24.00 -32.30 -62.73
N LYS A 108 -23.02 -33.22 -62.82
CA LYS A 108 -23.23 -34.65 -63.15
C LYS A 108 -23.35 -35.58 -61.94
N LEU A 109 -23.15 -35.08 -60.72
CA LEU A 109 -23.28 -35.89 -59.49
C LEU A 109 -24.72 -35.91 -58.94
N GLU A 110 -25.63 -35.11 -59.48
CA GLU A 110 -27.05 -35.15 -59.16
C GLU A 110 -27.80 -36.18 -60.02
N ARG A 111 -28.26 -37.27 -59.37
CA ARG A 111 -29.37 -38.19 -59.73
C ARG A 111 -29.00 -39.57 -60.31
N ARG A 112 -29.14 -40.63 -59.49
CA ARG A 112 -30.03 -41.82 -59.73
C ARG A 112 -30.05 -42.82 -58.53
N PRO A 113 -31.04 -43.74 -58.40
CA PRO A 113 -32.03 -43.65 -57.31
C PRO A 113 -32.38 -44.95 -56.53
N THR A 114 -33.04 -44.74 -55.36
CA THR A 114 -34.13 -45.48 -54.66
C THR A 114 -34.00 -46.96 -54.26
N ALA A 115 -33.98 -47.19 -52.94
CA ALA A 115 -34.60 -48.33 -52.26
C ALA A 115 -35.91 -47.89 -51.56
N ALA A 116 -36.82 -48.85 -51.40
CA ALA A 116 -38.27 -48.68 -51.25
C ALA A 116 -38.78 -47.81 -50.08
N ALA A 117 -39.95 -47.20 -50.32
CA ALA A 117 -40.71 -46.38 -49.37
C ALA A 117 -41.17 -47.20 -48.15
N SER A 118 -40.69 -46.78 -46.97
CA SER A 118 -41.40 -46.99 -45.71
C SER A 118 -42.55 -45.98 -45.62
N PRO A 119 -43.65 -46.29 -44.90
CA PRO A 119 -44.86 -45.46 -44.90
C PRO A 119 -44.53 -44.02 -44.52
N ALA A 120 -45.23 -43.04 -45.12
CA ALA A 120 -45.03 -41.62 -44.86
C ALA A 120 -45.13 -41.36 -43.35
N VAL A 121 -43.96 -41.18 -42.74
CA VAL A 121 -43.78 -40.78 -41.36
C VAL A 121 -44.24 -39.33 -41.29
N ASP A 122 -45.36 -39.08 -40.63
CA ASP A 122 -45.82 -37.70 -40.37
C ASP A 122 -44.87 -37.09 -39.33
N GLU A 123 -43.79 -36.49 -39.83
CA GLU A 123 -42.71 -35.92 -39.01
C GLU A 123 -43.25 -34.88 -38.02
N GLN A 124 -44.22 -34.06 -38.42
CA GLN A 124 -44.82 -33.07 -37.54
C GLN A 124 -45.65 -33.71 -36.41
N LYS A 125 -46.39 -34.78 -36.73
CA LYS A 125 -47.12 -35.55 -35.71
C LYS A 125 -46.17 -36.20 -34.72
N ILE A 126 -45.06 -36.78 -35.19
CA ILE A 126 -44.08 -37.46 -34.33
C ILE A 126 -43.31 -36.46 -33.46
N LEU A 127 -42.94 -35.28 -33.98
CA LEU A 127 -42.30 -34.23 -33.19
C LEU A 127 -43.24 -33.75 -32.05
N ARG A 128 -44.53 -33.58 -32.32
CA ARG A 128 -45.55 -33.25 -31.30
C ARG A 128 -45.73 -34.37 -30.27
N GLU A 129 -45.80 -35.63 -30.71
CA GLU A 129 -45.91 -36.80 -29.82
C GLU A 129 -44.68 -37.00 -28.93
N ASN A 130 -43.51 -36.49 -29.35
CA ASN A 130 -42.27 -36.46 -28.55
C ASN A 130 -42.12 -35.17 -27.70
N GLY A 131 -43.19 -34.38 -27.54
CA GLY A 131 -43.23 -33.24 -26.62
C GLY A 131 -42.53 -31.98 -27.12
N LEU A 132 -42.33 -31.86 -28.44
CA LEU A 132 -41.80 -30.66 -29.09
C LEU A 132 -42.94 -29.79 -29.63
N VAL A 133 -42.72 -28.48 -29.64
CA VAL A 133 -43.63 -27.47 -30.16
C VAL A 133 -42.91 -26.56 -31.15
N GLU A 134 -43.59 -26.24 -32.24
CA GLU A 134 -43.10 -25.34 -33.27
C GLU A 134 -43.21 -23.89 -32.80
N THR A 135 -42.11 -23.16 -32.91
CA THR A 135 -42.03 -21.74 -32.57
C THR A 135 -42.55 -20.89 -33.72
N ILE A 136 -42.77 -19.59 -33.46
CA ILE A 136 -43.26 -18.63 -34.46
C ILE A 136 -42.33 -18.55 -35.69
N ASP A 137 -41.04 -18.89 -35.51
CA ASP A 137 -40.02 -18.88 -36.57
C ASP A 137 -39.83 -20.26 -37.25
N GLY A 138 -40.73 -21.23 -36.98
CA GLY A 138 -40.72 -22.56 -37.59
C GLY A 138 -39.73 -23.57 -36.98
N GLN A 139 -39.14 -23.28 -35.81
CA GLN A 139 -38.21 -24.19 -35.13
C GLN A 139 -38.95 -25.05 -34.09
N TRP A 140 -38.65 -26.34 -34.02
CA TRP A 140 -39.24 -27.22 -33.00
C TRP A 140 -38.36 -27.27 -31.75
N ILE A 141 -38.93 -26.95 -30.58
CA ILE A 141 -38.25 -26.97 -29.27
C ILE A 141 -39.09 -27.75 -28.24
N PRO A 142 -38.51 -28.30 -27.17
CA PRO A 142 -39.30 -28.94 -26.12
C PRO A 142 -40.31 -27.98 -25.48
N ILE A 143 -41.55 -28.42 -25.28
CA ILE A 143 -42.61 -27.59 -24.67
C ILE A 143 -42.17 -27.00 -23.32
N LYS A 144 -41.39 -27.77 -22.56
CA LYS A 144 -40.81 -27.32 -21.29
C LYS A 144 -39.86 -26.13 -21.48
N MET A 145 -38.96 -26.20 -22.48
CA MET A 145 -38.02 -25.11 -22.76
C MET A 145 -38.74 -23.85 -23.24
N GLN A 146 -39.78 -23.98 -24.07
CA GLN A 146 -40.58 -22.83 -24.48
C GLN A 146 -41.15 -22.08 -23.26
N LYS A 147 -41.77 -22.82 -22.33
CA LYS A 147 -42.30 -22.25 -21.08
C LYS A 147 -41.21 -21.66 -20.17
N ASP A 148 -40.06 -22.31 -20.10
CA ASP A 148 -38.93 -21.81 -19.31
C ASP A 148 -38.38 -20.48 -19.90
N PHE A 149 -38.31 -20.33 -21.22
CA PHE A 149 -37.96 -19.06 -21.87
C PHE A 149 -39.02 -17.98 -21.67
N GLU A 150 -40.32 -18.32 -21.71
CA GLU A 150 -41.41 -17.39 -21.35
C GLU A 150 -41.27 -16.88 -19.91
N GLN A 151 -40.72 -17.71 -19.02
CA GLN A 151 -40.37 -17.34 -17.63
C GLN A 151 -39.01 -16.62 -17.51
N LYS A 152 -38.45 -16.13 -18.62
CA LYS A 152 -37.18 -15.39 -18.69
C LYS A 152 -35.95 -16.18 -18.20
N LYS A 153 -35.99 -17.51 -18.23
CA LYS A 153 -34.80 -18.35 -18.01
C LYS A 153 -33.89 -18.33 -19.24
N VAL A 154 -32.62 -18.67 -19.04
CA VAL A 154 -31.60 -18.72 -20.10
C VAL A 154 -31.04 -20.14 -20.21
N CYS A 155 -30.54 -20.49 -21.39
CA CYS A 155 -29.90 -21.78 -21.63
C CYS A 155 -28.38 -21.57 -21.80
N ILE A 156 -27.58 -22.19 -20.93
CA ILE A 156 -26.11 -22.21 -21.04
C ILE A 156 -25.69 -23.66 -21.19
N ALA A 157 -25.00 -23.98 -22.30
CA ALA A 157 -24.56 -25.33 -22.63
C ALA A 157 -25.69 -26.38 -22.48
N GLY A 158 -26.88 -26.10 -22.99
CA GLY A 158 -28.02 -27.03 -22.98
C GLY A 158 -28.83 -27.10 -21.67
N GLU A 159 -28.37 -26.49 -20.57
CA GLU A 159 -29.12 -26.46 -19.31
C GLU A 159 -29.91 -25.16 -19.13
N MET A 160 -31.20 -25.30 -18.79
CA MET A 160 -32.09 -24.17 -18.47
C MET A 160 -31.89 -23.72 -17.03
N MET A 161 -31.60 -22.44 -16.83
CA MET A 161 -31.34 -21.87 -15.51
C MET A 161 -31.86 -20.43 -15.42
N THR A 162 -32.08 -19.94 -14.20
CA THR A 162 -32.43 -18.52 -14.02
C THR A 162 -31.23 -17.64 -14.37
N ARG A 163 -31.47 -16.36 -14.71
CA ARG A 163 -30.38 -15.40 -14.95
C ARG A 163 -29.43 -15.27 -13.75
N GLU A 164 -29.96 -15.39 -12.53
CA GLU A 164 -29.16 -15.36 -11.31
C GLU A 164 -28.25 -16.61 -11.16
N GLN A 165 -28.76 -17.79 -11.53
CA GLN A 165 -27.96 -19.03 -11.56
C GLN A 165 -26.89 -18.97 -12.66
N ALA A 166 -27.23 -18.44 -13.83
CA ALA A 166 -26.28 -18.20 -14.93
C ALA A 166 -25.13 -17.27 -14.50
N ALA A 167 -25.45 -16.17 -13.79
CA ALA A 167 -24.44 -15.27 -13.23
C ALA A 167 -23.52 -15.99 -12.24
N LYS A 168 -24.06 -16.86 -11.37
CA LYS A 168 -23.30 -17.67 -10.39
C LYS A 168 -22.40 -18.72 -11.05
N ILE A 169 -22.85 -19.37 -12.12
CA ILE A 169 -22.03 -20.33 -12.89
C ILE A 169 -20.90 -19.63 -13.64
N LEU A 170 -21.18 -18.50 -14.29
CA LEU A 170 -20.15 -17.68 -14.94
C LEU A 170 -19.16 -17.08 -13.92
N ALA A 171 -19.60 -16.86 -12.68
CA ALA A 171 -18.77 -16.48 -11.54
C ALA A 171 -17.97 -17.65 -10.91
N LYS A 172 -18.22 -18.91 -11.32
CA LYS A 172 -17.57 -20.15 -10.87
C LYS A 172 -17.74 -20.47 -9.37
N GLU A 173 -18.95 -20.41 -8.83
CA GLU A 173 -19.20 -20.64 -7.39
C GLU A 173 -19.79 -22.00 -6.94
N PHE A 174 -20.04 -23.02 -7.78
CA PHE A 174 -20.36 -24.38 -7.29
C PHE A 174 -19.87 -25.53 -8.21
N PRO A 175 -19.47 -26.71 -7.65
CA PRO A 175 -19.28 -27.94 -8.40
C PRO A 175 -20.60 -28.74 -8.49
N VAL A 176 -20.89 -29.35 -9.64
CA VAL A 176 -22.01 -30.31 -9.79
C VAL A 176 -21.43 -31.73 -9.79
N GLU A 177 -21.85 -32.57 -8.85
CA GLU A 177 -21.58 -34.01 -8.86
C GLU A 177 -22.44 -34.72 -9.91
N VAL A 178 -21.81 -35.62 -10.68
CA VAL A 178 -22.47 -36.49 -11.66
C VAL A 178 -22.58 -37.91 -11.08
N PRO A 179 -23.77 -38.53 -10.97
CA PRO A 179 -23.89 -39.93 -10.62
C PRO A 179 -23.71 -40.85 -11.85
N ALA A 180 -23.08 -42.01 -11.64
CA ALA A 180 -22.74 -43.02 -12.64
C ALA A 180 -23.94 -43.95 -13.02
N PRO A 181 -23.85 -44.71 -14.14
CA PRO A 181 -25.01 -45.13 -14.94
C PRO A 181 -25.63 -46.47 -14.52
N GLN A 182 -26.89 -46.69 -14.90
CA GLN A 182 -27.49 -48.02 -15.00
C GLN A 182 -28.08 -48.26 -16.38
N THR A 183 -27.74 -49.40 -16.95
CA THR A 183 -28.06 -49.85 -18.31
C THR A 183 -29.26 -50.79 -18.30
N ILE A 184 -30.27 -50.57 -19.16
CA ILE A 184 -31.07 -51.65 -19.74
C ILE A 184 -31.41 -51.29 -21.20
N THR A 185 -30.98 -52.13 -22.13
CA THR A 185 -31.33 -52.18 -23.56
C THR A 185 -32.63 -52.93 -23.78
N ILE A 186 -33.54 -52.46 -24.67
CA ILE A 186 -34.02 -53.14 -25.90
C ILE A 186 -34.60 -52.06 -26.86
N THR A 187 -34.16 -52.09 -28.13
CA THR A 187 -34.51 -51.18 -29.24
C THR A 187 -35.86 -51.47 -29.92
N PRO A 188 -36.58 -50.41 -30.31
CA PRO A 188 -36.98 -50.17 -31.71
C PRO A 188 -36.43 -48.80 -32.18
N PRO A 189 -36.52 -48.42 -33.49
CA PRO A 189 -35.51 -47.60 -34.18
C PRO A 189 -35.16 -46.35 -33.38
N SER A 190 -33.88 -46.19 -32.99
CA SER A 190 -33.50 -45.16 -32.04
C SER A 190 -33.89 -43.79 -32.60
N SER A 191 -34.71 -43.05 -31.85
CA SER A 191 -35.10 -41.67 -32.13
C SER A 191 -33.91 -40.79 -32.55
N ASP A 192 -32.70 -41.17 -32.17
CA ASP A 192 -31.42 -40.54 -32.50
C ASP A 192 -31.13 -40.52 -34.02
N GLU A 193 -31.46 -41.55 -34.82
CA GLU A 193 -31.25 -41.51 -36.29
C GLU A 193 -32.26 -40.59 -37.00
N ILE A 194 -33.48 -40.48 -36.47
CA ILE A 194 -34.54 -39.60 -37.01
C ILE A 194 -34.23 -38.15 -36.64
N LEU A 195 -33.85 -37.89 -35.38
CA LEU A 195 -33.38 -36.59 -34.94
C LEU A 195 -32.17 -36.14 -35.77
N GLU A 196 -31.23 -37.06 -36.06
CA GLU A 196 -30.05 -36.74 -36.83
C GLU A 196 -30.37 -36.33 -38.28
N LYS A 197 -31.30 -37.04 -38.94
CA LYS A 197 -31.82 -36.67 -40.27
C LYS A 197 -32.64 -35.38 -40.27
N ALA A 198 -33.36 -35.09 -39.18
CA ALA A 198 -34.13 -33.86 -39.01
C ALA A 198 -33.28 -32.65 -38.60
N GLY A 199 -31.94 -32.79 -38.49
CA GLY A 199 -31.03 -31.70 -38.15
C GLY A 199 -30.88 -31.43 -36.65
N TYR A 200 -31.26 -32.36 -35.79
CA TYR A 200 -31.15 -32.30 -34.34
C TYR A 200 -30.07 -33.25 -33.81
N THR A 201 -29.54 -32.96 -32.63
CA THR A 201 -28.57 -33.80 -31.90
C THR A 201 -28.95 -33.84 -30.42
N LYS A 202 -28.59 -34.91 -29.73
CA LYS A 202 -28.68 -34.95 -28.27
C LYS A 202 -27.51 -34.20 -27.65
N PHE A 203 -27.82 -33.27 -26.76
CA PHE A 203 -26.86 -32.60 -25.89
C PHE A 203 -27.41 -32.67 -24.46
N ASN A 204 -26.70 -33.34 -23.55
CA ASN A 204 -27.17 -33.66 -22.19
C ASN A 204 -28.59 -34.26 -22.14
N ASP A 205 -28.83 -35.31 -22.95
CA ASP A 205 -30.11 -36.03 -23.06
C ASP A 205 -31.31 -35.24 -23.62
N VAL A 206 -31.12 -33.99 -24.06
CA VAL A 206 -32.15 -33.17 -24.72
C VAL A 206 -31.86 -33.05 -26.22
N ALA A 207 -32.87 -33.25 -27.05
CA ALA A 207 -32.78 -33.05 -28.50
C ALA A 207 -32.80 -31.55 -28.82
N VAL A 208 -31.69 -31.04 -29.37
CA VAL A 208 -31.50 -29.64 -29.76
C VAL A 208 -31.05 -29.55 -31.22
N PRO A 209 -31.38 -28.48 -31.97
CA PRO A 209 -30.90 -28.31 -33.33
C PRO A 209 -29.36 -28.32 -33.41
N LYS A 210 -28.78 -29.01 -34.39
CA LYS A 210 -27.31 -29.04 -34.59
C LYS A 210 -26.70 -27.64 -34.71
N ALA A 211 -27.41 -26.74 -35.39
CA ALA A 211 -26.99 -25.34 -35.54
C ALA A 211 -26.88 -24.55 -34.22
N TRP A 212 -27.60 -24.97 -33.17
CA TRP A 212 -27.50 -24.33 -31.85
C TRP A 212 -26.22 -24.76 -31.13
N VAL A 213 -25.86 -26.04 -31.24
CA VAL A 213 -24.62 -26.56 -30.68
C VAL A 213 -23.41 -25.89 -31.32
N GLU A 214 -23.46 -25.66 -32.64
CA GLU A 214 -22.44 -24.87 -33.35
C GLU A 214 -22.37 -23.43 -32.84
N LYS A 215 -23.51 -22.74 -32.70
CA LYS A 215 -23.54 -21.37 -32.15
C LYS A 215 -23.04 -21.28 -30.71
N TRP A 216 -23.36 -22.24 -29.85
CA TRP A 216 -22.81 -22.30 -28.50
C TRP A 216 -21.30 -22.55 -28.53
N ALA A 217 -20.81 -23.40 -29.43
CA ALA A 217 -19.38 -23.63 -29.63
C ALA A 217 -18.65 -22.36 -30.16
N GLU A 218 -19.34 -21.53 -30.94
CA GLU A 218 -18.87 -20.21 -31.39
C GLU A 218 -18.95 -19.13 -30.29
N GLY A 219 -19.40 -19.48 -29.07
CA GLY A 219 -19.43 -18.59 -27.92
C GLY A 219 -20.64 -17.64 -27.91
N PHE A 220 -21.74 -18.01 -28.55
CA PHE A 220 -23.02 -17.32 -28.41
C PHE A 220 -23.84 -17.92 -27.25
N VAL A 221 -24.69 -17.11 -26.65
CA VAL A 221 -25.68 -17.50 -25.65
C VAL A 221 -27.06 -17.19 -26.21
N GLN A 222 -28.01 -18.07 -25.93
CA GLN A 222 -29.39 -17.88 -26.34
C GLN A 222 -30.18 -17.24 -25.19
N VAL A 223 -30.68 -16.03 -25.42
CA VAL A 223 -31.35 -15.20 -24.41
C VAL A 223 -32.87 -15.17 -24.58
N GLY A 224 -33.37 -15.77 -25.66
CA GLY A 224 -34.78 -15.96 -25.97
C GLY A 224 -34.94 -16.93 -27.15
N VAL A 225 -36.18 -17.36 -27.44
CA VAL A 225 -36.46 -18.25 -28.59
C VAL A 225 -36.00 -17.54 -29.88
N GLY A 226 -35.10 -18.18 -30.63
CA GLY A 226 -34.49 -17.60 -31.85
C GLY A 226 -33.50 -16.45 -31.60
N GLU A 227 -33.36 -15.95 -30.38
CA GLU A 227 -32.56 -14.77 -30.06
C GLU A 227 -31.18 -15.12 -29.46
N TRP A 228 -30.14 -14.78 -30.21
CA TRP A 228 -28.74 -15.09 -29.89
C TRP A 228 -27.95 -13.81 -29.59
N ARG A 229 -27.03 -13.90 -28.63
CA ARG A 229 -26.07 -12.84 -28.30
C ARG A 229 -24.67 -13.44 -28.14
N LYS A 230 -23.62 -12.68 -28.46
CA LYS A 230 -22.27 -13.12 -28.12
C LYS A 230 -22.13 -13.12 -26.60
N LEU A 231 -21.44 -14.12 -26.06
CA LEU A 231 -21.19 -14.25 -24.63
C LEU A 231 -20.54 -12.98 -24.04
N SER A 232 -19.66 -12.31 -24.78
CA SER A 232 -19.02 -11.05 -24.37
C SER A 232 -20.03 -9.93 -24.10
N ASP A 233 -21.00 -9.77 -24.99
CA ASP A 233 -21.96 -8.66 -24.94
C ASP A 233 -23.00 -8.93 -23.84
N PHE A 234 -23.37 -10.20 -23.68
CA PHE A 234 -24.23 -10.66 -22.59
C PHE A 234 -23.53 -10.58 -21.23
N GLU A 235 -22.23 -10.86 -21.15
CA GLU A 235 -21.41 -10.63 -19.94
C GLU A 235 -21.42 -9.15 -19.53
N GLU A 236 -21.24 -8.21 -20.47
CA GLU A 236 -21.29 -6.77 -20.18
C GLU A 236 -22.65 -6.30 -19.64
N GLU A 237 -23.74 -6.86 -20.16
CA GLU A 237 -25.10 -6.58 -19.68
C GLU A 237 -25.27 -7.07 -18.23
N LEU A 238 -24.89 -8.32 -17.94
CA LEU A 238 -24.96 -8.89 -16.59
C LEU A 238 -24.06 -8.14 -15.59
N ILE A 239 -22.89 -7.67 -16.01
CA ILE A 239 -22.01 -6.83 -15.20
C ILE A 239 -22.73 -5.54 -14.78
N LYS A 240 -23.45 -4.91 -15.70
CA LYS A 240 -24.22 -3.68 -15.42
C LYS A 240 -25.46 -3.95 -14.58
N GLU A 241 -26.23 -5.00 -14.90
CA GLU A 241 -27.49 -5.32 -14.22
C GLU A 241 -27.27 -5.78 -12.77
N HIS A 242 -26.23 -6.57 -12.52
CA HIS A 242 -25.95 -7.15 -11.20
C HIS A 242 -24.74 -6.51 -10.48
N ASN A 243 -24.22 -5.39 -11.00
CA ASN A 243 -23.09 -4.64 -10.44
C ASN A 243 -21.86 -5.51 -10.10
N LEU A 244 -21.53 -6.42 -11.02
CA LEU A 244 -20.43 -7.38 -10.87
C LEU A 244 -19.09 -6.73 -11.27
N VAL A 245 -17.98 -7.31 -10.81
CA VAL A 245 -16.62 -6.88 -11.17
C VAL A 245 -15.77 -8.07 -11.63
N LYS A 246 -14.85 -7.82 -12.57
CA LYS A 246 -13.98 -8.85 -13.15
C LYS A 246 -12.60 -8.78 -12.49
N MET A 247 -12.26 -9.77 -11.67
CA MET A 247 -10.98 -9.88 -10.94
C MET A 247 -10.26 -11.16 -11.40
N ARG A 248 -9.02 -11.03 -11.88
CA ARG A 248 -8.20 -12.14 -12.42
C ARG A 248 -8.94 -13.01 -13.45
N GLY A 249 -9.77 -12.38 -14.29
CA GLY A 249 -10.51 -13.05 -15.36
C GLY A 249 -11.80 -13.77 -14.93
N LYS A 250 -12.22 -13.69 -13.65
CA LYS A 250 -13.51 -14.20 -13.16
C LYS A 250 -14.43 -13.05 -12.77
N LEU A 251 -15.73 -13.20 -13.04
CA LEU A 251 -16.77 -12.26 -12.60
C LEU A 251 -17.22 -12.62 -11.19
N MET A 252 -17.42 -11.63 -10.33
CA MET A 252 -17.87 -11.80 -8.94
C MET A 252 -18.59 -10.54 -8.45
N THR A 253 -19.33 -10.61 -7.34
CA THR A 253 -19.95 -9.42 -6.76
C THR A 253 -18.89 -8.48 -6.18
N ARG A 254 -19.20 -7.19 -6.01
CA ARG A 254 -18.28 -6.24 -5.35
C ARG A 254 -17.93 -6.68 -3.93
N GLU A 255 -18.89 -7.20 -3.20
CA GLU A 255 -18.73 -7.71 -1.83
C GLU A 255 -17.73 -8.88 -1.79
N GLN A 256 -17.79 -9.79 -2.77
CA GLN A 256 -16.83 -10.89 -2.92
C GLN A 256 -15.45 -10.42 -3.37
N ALA A 257 -15.38 -9.44 -4.28
CA ALA A 257 -14.11 -8.85 -4.67
C ALA A 257 -13.42 -8.15 -3.49
N GLU A 258 -14.18 -7.43 -2.67
CA GLU A 258 -13.73 -6.81 -1.42
C GLU A 258 -13.32 -7.88 -0.40
N ALA A 259 -14.06 -8.98 -0.26
CA ALA A 259 -13.70 -10.11 0.61
C ALA A 259 -12.42 -10.84 0.18
N ILE A 260 -12.22 -11.08 -1.12
CA ILE A 260 -11.00 -11.72 -1.66
C ILE A 260 -9.79 -10.78 -1.56
N GLN A 261 -10.02 -9.47 -1.70
CA GLN A 261 -8.99 -8.46 -1.49
C GLN A 261 -8.66 -8.31 0.00
N ALA A 262 -9.63 -8.52 0.90
CA ALA A 262 -9.44 -8.63 2.34
C ALA A 262 -8.72 -9.93 2.75
N GLU A 263 -8.96 -11.07 2.09
CA GLU A 263 -8.22 -12.33 2.32
C GLU A 263 -6.75 -12.28 1.87
N GLN A 264 -6.36 -11.30 1.05
CA GLN A 264 -4.96 -11.03 0.70
C GLN A 264 -4.28 -10.01 1.62
N MET A 265 -5.00 -9.48 2.63
CA MET A 265 -4.38 -8.73 3.71
C MET A 265 -3.95 -9.68 4.84
N VAL A 266 -2.65 -9.98 4.83
CA VAL A 266 -1.79 -10.24 5.99
C VAL A 266 -2.25 -11.35 6.95
N LYS A 267 -1.58 -12.52 6.86
CA LYS A 267 -1.44 -13.42 8.01
C LYS A 267 -0.89 -12.62 9.20
N PRO A 268 -1.50 -12.70 10.40
CA PRO A 268 -0.97 -12.01 11.56
C PRO A 268 0.45 -12.51 11.86
N PRO A 269 1.41 -11.61 12.16
CA PRO A 269 2.73 -12.03 12.62
C PRO A 269 2.59 -12.76 13.96
N ALA A 270 3.64 -13.49 14.36
CA ALA A 270 3.67 -14.43 15.49
C ALA A 270 3.39 -13.85 16.90
N ASN A 271 2.84 -12.63 17.02
CA ASN A 271 2.32 -12.01 18.24
C ASN A 271 0.78 -12.00 18.31
N ALA A 272 0.12 -13.00 17.72
CA ALA A 272 -1.34 -13.08 17.59
C ALA A 272 -2.14 -13.15 18.91
N VAL A 273 -1.49 -13.35 20.06
CA VAL A 273 -2.18 -13.45 21.36
C VAL A 273 -2.71 -12.09 21.83
N ALA A 274 -1.90 -11.03 21.77
CA ALA A 274 -2.31 -9.70 22.28
C ALA A 274 -3.38 -9.01 21.39
N ALA A 275 -3.38 -9.30 20.09
CA ALA A 275 -4.43 -8.84 19.17
C ALA A 275 -5.77 -9.55 19.45
N ASN A 276 -5.72 -10.84 19.81
CA ASN A 276 -6.91 -11.60 20.20
C ASN A 276 -7.52 -11.07 21.51
N ASP A 277 -6.70 -10.71 22.50
CA ASP A 277 -7.20 -10.21 23.80
C ASP A 277 -7.87 -8.83 23.65
N PHE A 278 -7.29 -7.92 22.88
CA PHE A 278 -7.95 -6.65 22.55
C PHE A 278 -9.22 -6.88 21.72
N THR A 279 -9.20 -7.87 20.83
CA THR A 279 -10.39 -8.23 20.04
C THR A 279 -11.52 -8.74 20.90
N GLN A 280 -11.22 -9.61 21.86
CA GLN A 280 -12.17 -10.08 22.85
C GLN A 280 -12.71 -8.93 23.70
N ALA A 281 -11.89 -7.92 24.02
CA ALA A 281 -12.36 -6.74 24.74
C ALA A 281 -13.32 -5.86 23.91
N LEU A 282 -13.32 -5.98 22.59
CA LEU A 282 -14.26 -5.31 21.69
C LEU A 282 -15.52 -6.16 21.42
N ASP A 283 -15.51 -7.45 21.72
CA ASP A 283 -16.64 -8.34 21.48
C ASP A 283 -17.86 -7.90 22.31
N GLY A 284 -19.01 -7.76 21.63
CA GLY A 284 -20.25 -7.29 22.26
C GLY A 284 -20.27 -5.79 22.59
N LEU A 285 -19.22 -5.03 22.24
CA LEU A 285 -19.22 -3.58 22.38
C LEU A 285 -20.25 -2.95 21.41
N GLN A 286 -21.17 -2.18 21.95
CA GLN A 286 -22.20 -1.46 21.20
C GLN A 286 -21.86 0.03 21.14
N ILE A 287 -22.23 0.67 20.03
CA ILE A 287 -22.12 2.12 19.88
C ILE A 287 -23.49 2.70 20.27
N GLY A 288 -23.52 3.49 21.34
CA GLY A 288 -24.75 4.14 21.78
C GLY A 288 -25.11 5.37 20.92
N PRO A 289 -26.26 6.00 21.19
CA PRO A 289 -26.75 7.12 20.40
C PRO A 289 -25.80 8.33 20.49
N PRO A 290 -25.55 9.05 19.38
CA PRO A 290 -24.69 10.23 19.38
C PRO A 290 -25.31 11.39 20.15
N MET A 291 -24.48 12.08 20.91
CA MET A 291 -24.80 13.35 21.57
C MET A 291 -23.95 14.46 20.94
N ASN A 292 -24.57 15.56 20.50
CA ASN A 292 -23.87 16.66 19.84
C ASN A 292 -24.05 17.97 20.60
N PHE A 293 -22.94 18.69 20.80
CA PHE A 293 -22.93 20.02 21.38
C PHE A 293 -21.80 20.85 20.77
N HIS A 294 -22.13 22.00 20.20
CA HIS A 294 -21.18 22.98 19.64
C HIS A 294 -20.02 22.36 18.84
N GLY A 295 -20.35 21.50 17.86
CA GLY A 295 -19.36 20.91 16.95
C GLY A 295 -18.61 19.69 17.48
N ILE A 296 -18.85 19.27 18.72
CA ILE A 296 -18.38 18.00 19.28
C ILE A 296 -19.53 16.99 19.26
N THR A 297 -19.31 15.82 18.65
CA THR A 297 -20.20 14.66 18.79
C THR A 297 -19.51 13.58 19.63
N VAL A 298 -20.20 13.10 20.66
CA VAL A 298 -19.77 12.00 21.52
C VAL A 298 -20.65 10.78 21.22
N TYR A 299 -20.01 9.63 21.00
CA TYR A 299 -20.65 8.33 20.90
C TYR A 299 -20.23 7.49 22.10
N PRO A 300 -21.13 7.17 23.05
CA PRO A 300 -20.78 6.27 24.14
C PRO A 300 -20.53 4.86 23.60
N LEU A 301 -19.55 4.17 24.18
CA LEU A 301 -19.21 2.80 23.84
C LEU A 301 -19.63 1.90 25.01
N LEU A 302 -20.64 1.07 24.75
CA LEU A 302 -21.39 0.33 25.77
C LEU A 302 -20.97 -1.14 25.74
N ALA A 303 -20.51 -1.67 26.86
CA ALA A 303 -20.26 -3.09 27.00
C ALA A 303 -21.58 -3.88 27.05
N ALA A 304 -21.59 -5.11 26.52
CA ALA A 304 -22.75 -5.99 26.56
C ALA A 304 -23.19 -6.34 28.01
N ALA A 305 -22.24 -6.34 28.93
CA ALA A 305 -22.45 -6.49 30.36
C ALA A 305 -21.44 -5.61 31.12
N ALA A 306 -21.76 -5.23 32.36
CA ALA A 306 -20.83 -4.49 33.21
C ALA A 306 -19.56 -5.33 33.45
N PRO A 307 -18.37 -4.87 33.00
CA PRO A 307 -17.12 -5.56 33.26
C PRO A 307 -16.81 -5.59 34.77
N PRO A 308 -16.02 -6.56 35.25
CA PRO A 308 -15.52 -6.52 36.62
C PRO A 308 -14.67 -5.25 36.85
N GLU A 309 -14.80 -4.67 38.04
CA GLU A 309 -14.02 -3.48 38.41
C GLU A 309 -12.52 -3.75 38.37
N ALA A 310 -11.76 -2.82 37.80
CA ALA A 310 -10.31 -2.91 37.79
C ALA A 310 -9.73 -2.90 39.22
N PRO A 311 -8.69 -3.70 39.50
CA PRO A 311 -8.05 -3.77 40.82
C PRO A 311 -7.10 -2.58 41.09
N PHE A 312 -7.24 -1.48 40.35
CA PHE A 312 -6.39 -0.30 40.39
C PHE A 312 -7.22 0.97 40.15
N VAL A 313 -6.67 2.11 40.57
CA VAL A 313 -7.30 3.43 40.35
C VAL A 313 -6.41 4.33 39.51
N THR A 314 -6.97 5.42 38.97
CA THR A 314 -6.17 6.44 38.29
C THR A 314 -5.49 7.40 39.27
N VAL A 315 -4.45 8.10 38.81
CA VAL A 315 -3.76 9.15 39.59
C VAL A 315 -4.73 10.21 40.16
N HIS A 316 -5.76 10.58 39.40
CA HIS A 316 -6.76 11.57 39.83
C HIS A 316 -7.53 11.10 41.08
N THR A 317 -7.93 9.84 41.11
CA THR A 317 -8.63 9.24 42.25
C THR A 317 -7.71 9.08 43.45
N ALA A 318 -6.44 8.69 43.23
CA ALA A 318 -5.49 8.41 44.30
C ALA A 318 -4.93 9.66 44.99
N LEU A 319 -4.77 10.79 44.28
CA LEU A 319 -4.24 12.04 44.85
C LEU A 319 -5.21 12.79 45.78
N GLY A 320 -6.49 12.38 45.81
CA GLY A 320 -7.41 12.77 46.89
C GLY A 320 -6.98 12.23 48.27
N THR A 321 -5.99 11.33 48.32
CA THR A 321 -5.42 10.77 49.55
C THR A 321 -4.07 11.42 49.88
N ASP A 322 -3.78 11.66 51.16
CA ASP A 322 -2.44 12.09 51.61
C ASP A 322 -1.37 10.97 51.49
N LYS A 323 -1.70 9.86 50.83
CA LYS A 323 -0.89 8.65 50.74
C LYS A 323 -0.16 8.51 49.39
N LEU A 324 -0.47 9.33 48.39
CA LEU A 324 0.25 9.35 47.11
C LEU A 324 1.11 10.62 47.00
N GLU A 325 2.42 10.45 46.87
CA GLU A 325 3.37 11.57 46.75
C GLU A 325 4.08 11.53 45.40
N ILE A 326 4.14 12.68 44.72
CA ILE A 326 4.81 12.85 43.43
C ILE A 326 5.83 13.99 43.54
N THR A 327 7.07 13.74 43.13
CA THR A 327 8.17 14.72 43.20
C THR A 327 8.97 14.82 41.90
N ASP A 328 9.41 16.04 41.57
CA ASP A 328 10.33 16.38 40.47
C ASP A 328 11.79 16.23 40.95
N SER A 329 12.15 15.04 41.46
CA SER A 329 13.47 14.77 42.05
C SER A 329 14.45 14.05 41.10
N VAL A 330 13.95 13.52 39.98
CA VAL A 330 14.70 12.57 39.13
C VAL A 330 15.04 13.08 37.72
N GLY A 331 14.54 14.25 37.30
CA GLY A 331 14.91 14.88 36.02
C GLY A 331 13.73 15.54 35.29
N LEU A 332 13.98 15.97 34.05
CA LEU A 332 12.98 16.54 33.14
C LEU A 332 12.06 15.45 32.57
N PHE A 333 12.56 14.24 32.31
CA PHE A 333 11.78 13.20 31.62
C PHE A 333 11.11 12.18 32.54
N GLN A 334 11.28 12.31 33.86
CA GLN A 334 10.71 11.40 34.84
C GLN A 334 10.28 12.17 36.10
N VAL A 335 9.27 11.65 36.78
CA VAL A 335 8.94 12.04 38.17
C VAL A 335 9.03 10.82 39.07
N GLN A 336 9.35 11.05 40.33
CA GLN A 336 9.34 10.00 41.35
C GLN A 336 7.97 9.96 42.00
N VAL A 337 7.38 8.78 42.08
CA VAL A 337 6.09 8.53 42.71
C VAL A 337 6.26 7.55 43.86
N LYS A 338 5.68 7.88 45.01
CA LYS A 338 5.56 7.00 46.17
C LYS A 338 4.08 6.72 46.40
N ASN A 339 3.66 5.49 46.11
CA ASN A 339 2.31 5.03 46.34
C ASN A 339 2.20 4.39 47.73
N GLY A 340 1.72 5.14 48.72
CA GLY A 340 1.39 4.64 50.06
C GLY A 340 -0.07 4.23 50.21
N THR A 341 -0.86 4.21 49.13
CA THR A 341 -2.25 3.73 49.16
C THR A 341 -2.28 2.20 49.27
N ASP A 342 -3.46 1.65 49.53
CA ASP A 342 -3.74 0.21 49.59
C ASP A 342 -4.13 -0.40 48.23
N THR A 343 -4.09 0.40 47.16
CA THR A 343 -4.40 0.01 45.79
C THR A 343 -3.29 0.38 44.82
N ASP A 344 -3.27 -0.26 43.66
CA ASP A 344 -2.33 0.08 42.61
C ASP A 344 -2.79 1.35 41.90
N VAL A 345 -1.85 2.22 41.52
CA VAL A 345 -2.16 3.50 40.88
C VAL A 345 -1.64 3.51 39.46
N LEU A 346 -2.56 3.62 38.50
CA LEU A 346 -2.26 3.76 37.08
C LEU A 346 -2.15 5.24 36.70
N PHE A 347 -1.00 5.60 36.12
CA PHE A 347 -0.78 6.85 35.43
C PHE A 347 -1.01 6.62 33.94
N LEU A 348 -2.01 7.29 33.36
CA LEU A 348 -2.33 7.15 31.95
C LEU A 348 -1.53 8.14 31.12
N ALA A 349 -1.07 7.71 29.93
CA ALA A 349 -0.46 8.63 28.99
C ALA A 349 -1.43 9.78 28.65
N GLY A 350 -0.97 11.02 28.86
CA GLY A 350 -1.78 12.21 28.76
C GLY A 350 -2.24 12.81 30.10
N ASP A 351 -2.19 12.08 31.23
CA ASP A 351 -2.46 12.67 32.55
C ASP A 351 -1.54 13.88 32.79
N VAL A 352 -2.10 15.01 33.22
CA VAL A 352 -1.34 16.23 33.50
C VAL A 352 -1.11 16.37 35.01
N LEU A 353 0.14 16.38 35.40
CA LEU A 353 0.59 16.62 36.77
C LEU A 353 0.89 18.11 36.93
N THR A 354 0.20 18.76 37.87
CA THR A 354 0.28 20.20 38.12
C THR A 354 1.14 20.51 39.34
N GLY A 355 1.78 21.68 39.39
CA GLY A 355 2.77 21.99 40.42
C GLY A 355 4.17 21.48 40.05
N GLY A 356 4.98 21.12 41.07
CA GLY A 356 6.40 20.83 40.88
C GLY A 356 7.14 22.03 40.28
N ARG A 357 8.29 21.78 39.63
CA ARG A 357 9.10 22.84 38.98
C ARG A 357 8.45 23.37 37.69
N CYS A 358 7.66 22.52 37.03
CA CYS A 358 6.78 22.85 35.92
C CYS A 358 5.73 21.75 35.74
N ALA A 359 4.55 22.08 35.24
CA ALA A 359 3.54 21.08 34.91
C ALA A 359 4.09 20.05 33.91
N ARG A 360 3.74 18.79 34.18
CA ARG A 360 4.17 17.62 33.43
C ARG A 360 2.97 16.92 32.84
N MET A 361 3.20 16.20 31.75
CA MET A 361 2.24 15.27 31.18
C MET A 361 2.88 13.89 31.17
N VAL A 362 2.16 12.88 31.62
CA VAL A 362 2.59 11.48 31.57
C VAL A 362 2.71 11.05 30.10
N SER A 363 3.84 10.44 29.75
CA SER A 363 4.18 10.11 28.35
C SER A 363 3.89 8.66 27.95
N GLU A 364 3.94 7.76 28.93
CA GLU A 364 3.77 6.32 28.78
C GLU A 364 2.95 5.80 29.97
N HIS A 365 2.11 4.79 29.75
CA HIS A 365 1.27 4.25 30.82
C HIS A 365 2.16 3.60 31.87
N THR A 366 1.98 3.98 33.13
CA THR A 366 2.84 3.49 34.22
C THR A 366 2.00 3.08 35.41
N MET A 367 2.12 1.82 35.82
CA MET A 367 1.51 1.32 37.06
C MET A 367 2.52 1.47 38.20
N ILE A 368 2.09 2.08 39.31
CA ILE A 368 2.85 2.12 40.56
C ILE A 368 2.12 1.25 41.59
N PRO A 369 2.62 0.03 41.89
CA PRO A 369 1.93 -0.87 42.81
C PRO A 369 1.79 -0.27 44.21
N ARG A 370 0.77 -0.72 44.94
CA ARG A 370 0.52 -0.33 46.33
C ARG A 370 1.77 -0.50 47.21
N GLY A 371 2.04 0.46 48.09
CA GLY A 371 3.20 0.46 48.97
C GLY A 371 4.57 0.67 48.29
N GLN A 372 4.63 0.81 46.96
CA GLN A 372 5.90 0.92 46.23
C GLN A 372 6.25 2.36 45.86
N THR A 373 7.54 2.54 45.53
CA THR A 373 8.09 3.78 44.99
C THR A 373 8.65 3.49 43.61
N GLY A 374 8.19 4.23 42.60
CA GLY A 374 8.55 4.02 41.20
C GLY A 374 8.66 5.32 40.42
N ARG A 375 9.13 5.25 39.18
CA ARG A 375 9.33 6.42 38.32
C ARG A 375 8.31 6.42 37.20
N VAL A 376 7.71 7.58 36.93
CA VAL A 376 6.74 7.78 35.85
C VAL A 376 7.38 8.63 34.75
N PRO A 377 7.46 8.15 33.50
CA PRO A 377 7.94 8.93 32.36
C PRO A 377 7.03 10.10 32.03
N VAL A 378 7.58 11.31 31.92
CA VAL A 378 6.82 12.54 31.68
C VAL A 378 7.46 13.45 30.65
N LEU A 379 6.67 14.37 30.10
CA LEU A 379 7.10 15.51 29.30
C LEU A 379 6.70 16.82 30.00
N CYS A 380 7.54 17.83 29.90
CA CYS A 380 7.22 19.18 30.32
C CYS A 380 6.17 19.80 29.38
N VAL A 381 5.06 20.29 29.92
CA VAL A 381 3.99 20.97 29.16
C VAL A 381 3.89 22.46 29.47
N GLU A 382 5.01 23.04 29.91
CA GLU A 382 5.20 24.46 30.10
C GLU A 382 6.45 24.88 29.34
N PRO A 383 6.37 25.51 28.15
CA PRO A 383 7.57 25.90 27.41
C PRO A 383 8.32 27.06 28.08
N SER A 384 7.66 27.82 28.96
CA SER A 384 8.23 28.97 29.67
C SER A 384 9.27 28.56 30.74
N VAL A 385 9.96 29.56 31.30
CA VAL A 385 10.91 29.38 32.42
C VAL A 385 10.21 28.68 33.58
N TRP A 386 10.91 27.79 34.28
CA TRP A 386 10.34 27.11 35.45
C TRP A 386 9.84 28.12 36.47
N LYS A 387 8.56 27.98 36.85
CA LYS A 387 7.89 28.86 37.81
C LYS A 387 7.88 28.27 39.22
N GLY A 388 8.02 26.94 39.35
CA GLY A 388 7.89 26.25 40.62
C GLY A 388 9.14 26.31 41.49
N THR A 389 8.95 26.68 42.76
CA THR A 389 9.99 26.65 43.80
C THR A 389 10.00 25.34 44.60
N THR A 390 9.00 24.49 44.40
CA THR A 390 8.83 23.18 45.04
C THR A 390 9.07 22.06 44.05
N ASP A 391 9.59 20.94 44.54
CA ASP A 391 9.66 19.68 43.79
C ASP A 391 8.37 18.86 43.89
N ARG A 392 7.49 19.15 44.86
CA ARG A 392 6.22 18.44 45.04
C ARG A 392 5.15 18.90 44.06
N PHE A 393 4.46 17.92 43.47
CA PHE A 393 3.27 18.17 42.65
C PHE A 393 2.03 18.40 43.52
N ALA A 394 1.09 19.16 42.98
CA ALA A 394 -0.11 19.58 43.66
C ALA A 394 -1.15 18.45 43.72
N LYS A 395 -2.06 18.50 44.69
CA LYS A 395 -3.12 17.48 44.86
C LYS A 395 -4.13 17.51 43.71
N GLU A 396 -4.22 18.63 43.00
CA GLU A 396 -5.00 18.78 41.77
C GLU A 396 -4.33 18.14 40.53
N SER A 397 -3.21 17.44 40.69
CA SER A 397 -2.62 16.67 39.60
C SER A 397 -3.58 15.58 39.12
N GLY A 398 -3.60 15.33 37.82
CA GLY A 398 -4.59 14.44 37.20
C GLY A 398 -5.95 15.10 36.91
N HIS A 399 -6.21 16.34 37.35
CA HIS A 399 -7.47 17.06 37.00
C HIS A 399 -7.55 17.45 35.53
N PHE A 400 -6.43 17.50 34.83
CA PHE A 400 -6.37 17.79 33.39
C PHE A 400 -5.77 16.59 32.66
N THR A 401 -6.19 16.41 31.42
CA THR A 401 -5.54 15.51 30.46
C THR A 401 -4.99 16.33 29.30
N ALA A 402 -3.98 15.82 28.62
CA ALA A 402 -3.56 16.36 27.35
C ALA A 402 -4.69 16.23 26.33
N PRO A 403 -4.90 17.26 25.49
CA PRO A 403 -5.95 17.23 24.50
C PRO A 403 -5.64 16.19 23.41
N PRO A 404 -6.66 15.67 22.68
CA PRO A 404 -6.52 14.57 21.74
C PRO A 404 -5.39 14.73 20.72
N SER A 405 -5.23 15.89 20.10
CA SER A 405 -4.14 16.21 19.17
C SER A 405 -2.75 16.06 19.78
N MET A 406 -2.59 16.41 21.06
CA MET A 406 -1.33 16.27 21.79
C MET A 406 -1.05 14.81 22.09
N LYS A 407 -2.05 14.08 22.61
CA LYS A 407 -1.93 12.64 22.82
C LYS A 407 -1.61 11.91 21.50
N ARG A 408 -2.29 12.25 20.40
CA ARG A 408 -2.01 11.75 19.04
C ARG A 408 -0.57 11.96 18.64
N SER A 409 -0.03 13.16 18.84
CA SER A 409 1.36 13.49 18.50
C SER A 409 2.37 12.69 19.31
N MET A 410 2.07 12.38 20.57
CA MET A 410 3.01 11.71 21.47
C MET A 410 3.09 10.19 21.30
N ILE A 411 2.08 9.56 20.69
CA ILE A 411 2.11 8.12 20.41
C ILE A 411 3.23 7.76 19.42
N TRP A 412 3.77 8.74 18.70
CA TRP A 412 4.81 8.60 17.66
C TRP A 412 6.27 8.68 18.13
N GLU A 413 6.56 8.50 19.42
CA GLU A 413 7.92 8.68 19.98
C GLU A 413 8.49 10.09 19.73
N GLN A 414 7.64 11.11 19.65
CA GLN A 414 8.05 12.46 19.26
C GLN A 414 8.70 13.25 20.42
N GLY A 415 8.55 12.77 21.66
CA GLY A 415 9.26 13.28 22.83
C GLY A 415 8.96 14.74 23.20
N GLN A 416 9.87 15.34 23.95
CA GLN A 416 9.68 16.66 24.56
C GLN A 416 9.53 17.81 23.56
N GLY A 417 10.24 17.76 22.44
CA GLY A 417 10.24 18.84 21.47
C GLY A 417 8.90 19.00 20.76
N ALA A 418 8.23 17.89 20.43
CA ALA A 418 6.89 17.93 19.85
C ALA A 418 5.82 18.40 20.85
N ALA A 419 5.93 18.03 22.14
CA ALA A 419 5.03 18.55 23.17
C ALA A 419 5.10 20.08 23.28
N TRP A 420 6.31 20.63 23.28
CA TRP A 420 6.51 22.07 23.23
C TRP A 420 6.01 22.67 21.92
N SER A 421 6.31 22.01 20.78
CA SER A 421 5.92 22.49 19.45
C SER A 421 4.42 22.67 19.29
N LEU A 422 3.64 21.69 19.77
CA LEU A 422 2.19 21.75 19.66
C LEU A 422 1.61 22.87 20.53
N LEU A 423 2.16 23.07 21.73
CA LEU A 423 1.77 24.20 22.58
C LEU A 423 2.10 25.51 21.85
N ALA A 424 3.33 25.69 21.37
CA ALA A 424 3.78 26.90 20.67
C ALA A 424 2.76 27.47 19.67
N LYS A 425 2.25 26.59 18.79
CA LYS A 425 1.32 26.95 17.71
C LYS A 425 0.02 27.55 18.20
N ARG A 426 -0.47 27.01 19.30
CA ARG A 426 -1.73 27.39 19.93
C ARG A 426 -1.55 28.59 20.84
N LEU A 427 -0.35 28.73 21.40
CA LEU A 427 -0.14 29.60 22.53
C LEU A 427 -0.03 31.08 22.22
N GLY A 428 0.29 31.54 21.01
CA GLY A 428 0.34 32.98 20.67
C GLY A 428 0.56 33.92 21.88
N LYS A 429 1.66 33.72 22.65
CA LYS A 429 2.04 34.34 23.96
C LYS A 429 1.67 33.64 25.31
N SER A 430 1.24 32.38 25.39
CA SER A 430 0.90 31.69 26.67
C SER A 430 2.05 30.87 27.31
N THR A 431 1.89 30.56 28.61
CA THR A 431 2.89 30.02 29.54
C THR A 431 2.86 28.49 29.76
N GLY A 432 1.83 27.75 29.29
CA GLY A 432 1.75 26.28 29.41
C GLY A 432 0.35 25.67 29.16
N LEU A 433 0.26 24.34 29.13
CA LEU A 433 -1.01 23.61 28.88
C LEU A 433 -2.10 23.92 29.92
N VAL A 434 -1.73 23.99 31.21
CA VAL A 434 -2.69 24.29 32.28
C VAL A 434 -3.27 25.70 32.12
N ASP A 435 -2.46 26.65 31.63
CA ASP A 435 -2.91 28.02 31.39
C ASP A 435 -3.90 28.11 30.23
N LEU A 436 -3.81 27.22 29.24
CA LEU A 436 -4.85 27.11 28.20
C LEU A 436 -6.18 26.64 28.76
N TYR A 437 -6.17 25.63 29.64
CA TYR A 437 -7.39 25.19 30.31
C TYR A 437 -8.01 26.31 31.16
N ARG A 438 -7.18 27.10 31.85
CA ARG A 438 -7.66 28.28 32.61
C ARG A 438 -8.21 29.37 31.72
N LYS A 439 -7.56 29.65 30.59
CA LYS A 439 -8.03 30.64 29.60
C LYS A 439 -9.43 30.31 29.06
N HIS A 440 -9.74 29.02 28.92
CA HIS A 440 -11.00 28.51 28.37
C HIS A 440 -11.92 27.89 29.42
N SER A 441 -11.74 28.19 30.71
CA SER A 441 -12.44 27.51 31.80
C SER A 441 -13.97 27.55 31.64
N ASP A 442 -14.50 28.71 31.28
CA ASP A 442 -15.94 28.95 31.24
C ASP A 442 -16.57 28.21 30.05
N ALA A 443 -15.97 28.33 28.85
CA ALA A 443 -16.42 27.60 27.67
C ALA A 443 -16.33 26.08 27.87
N ILE A 444 -15.24 25.57 28.47
CA ILE A 444 -15.09 24.14 28.78
C ILE A 444 -16.13 23.67 29.79
N ALA A 445 -16.50 24.50 30.78
CA ALA A 445 -17.53 24.18 31.76
C ALA A 445 -18.90 23.94 31.10
N GLU A 446 -19.23 24.66 30.02
CA GLU A 446 -20.47 24.43 29.27
C GLU A 446 -20.51 23.04 28.61
N PHE A 447 -19.41 22.62 27.95
CA PHE A 447 -19.30 21.27 27.39
C PHE A 447 -19.44 20.21 28.49
N ARG A 448 -18.74 20.38 29.61
CA ARG A 448 -18.82 19.46 30.76
C ARG A 448 -20.26 19.36 31.28
N ALA A 449 -20.92 20.48 31.52
CA ALA A 449 -22.30 20.52 32.00
C ALA A 449 -23.26 19.77 31.06
N TYR A 450 -23.15 19.97 29.75
CA TYR A 450 -24.00 19.29 28.76
C TYR A 450 -23.84 17.76 28.78
N PHE A 451 -22.60 17.28 28.85
CA PHE A 451 -22.30 15.84 28.79
C PHE A 451 -22.32 15.14 30.16
N SER A 452 -22.35 15.89 31.27
CA SER A 452 -22.15 15.40 32.65
C SER A 452 -23.01 14.19 33.05
N ALA A 453 -24.24 14.10 32.55
CA ALA A 453 -25.17 13.02 32.90
C ALA A 453 -24.89 11.69 32.17
N LEU A 454 -23.97 11.65 31.21
CA LEU A 454 -23.75 10.46 30.37
C LEU A 454 -23.25 9.26 31.20
N PRO A 455 -22.19 9.37 32.03
CA PRO A 455 -21.72 8.22 32.81
C PRO A 455 -22.82 7.68 33.74
N ASP A 456 -23.56 8.54 34.44
CA ASP A 456 -24.59 8.11 35.38
C ASP A 456 -25.81 7.47 34.69
N ARG A 457 -26.08 7.81 33.42
CA ARG A 457 -27.19 7.23 32.64
C ARG A 457 -26.82 5.92 31.97
N GLU A 458 -25.57 5.79 31.52
CA GLU A 458 -25.07 4.65 30.76
C GLU A 458 -24.06 3.86 31.60
N LEU A 459 -24.55 3.09 32.57
CA LEU A 459 -23.71 2.33 33.51
C LEU A 459 -22.86 1.22 32.87
N THR A 460 -23.14 0.88 31.61
CA THR A 460 -22.32 -0.05 30.81
C THR A 460 -21.35 0.68 29.88
N ALA A 461 -21.31 2.02 29.91
CA ALA A 461 -20.34 2.77 29.14
C ALA A 461 -18.93 2.54 29.69
N VAL A 462 -18.06 2.02 28.82
CA VAL A 462 -16.65 1.71 29.11
C VAL A 462 -15.71 2.59 28.29
N GLY A 463 -16.25 3.53 27.52
CA GLY A 463 -15.46 4.41 26.68
C GLY A 463 -16.33 5.31 25.83
N LEU A 464 -15.66 6.06 24.95
CA LEU A 464 -16.32 6.96 24.02
C LEU A 464 -15.57 7.08 22.71
N ALA A 465 -16.28 7.48 21.67
CA ALA A 465 -15.72 8.04 20.45
C ALA A 465 -16.06 9.52 20.35
N VAL A 466 -15.10 10.35 19.93
CA VAL A 466 -15.33 11.78 19.70
C VAL A 466 -15.12 12.11 18.23
N ALA A 467 -16.08 12.82 17.67
CA ALA A 467 -15.98 13.45 16.36
C ALA A 467 -16.06 14.97 16.49
N GLN A 468 -15.44 15.67 15.53
CA GLN A 468 -15.51 17.12 15.42
C GLN A 468 -15.87 17.52 13.99
N GLY A 469 -16.96 18.29 13.83
CA GLY A 469 -17.59 18.53 12.53
C GLY A 469 -17.90 17.21 11.80
N ASP A 470 -17.46 17.05 10.56
CA ASP A 470 -17.85 15.88 9.73
C ASP A 470 -16.94 14.65 9.89
N THR A 471 -15.95 14.70 10.78
CA THR A 471 -14.90 13.68 10.87
C THR A 471 -14.74 13.15 12.29
N LEU A 472 -14.54 11.82 12.41
CA LEU A 472 -14.14 11.21 13.67
C LEU A 472 -12.71 11.62 14.04
N GLU A 473 -12.43 11.84 15.32
CA GLU A 473 -11.10 12.23 15.81
C GLU A 473 -10.41 11.08 16.55
N PHE A 474 -11.08 10.50 17.55
CA PHE A 474 -10.52 9.40 18.34
C PHE A 474 -11.58 8.54 19.04
N VAL A 475 -11.15 7.37 19.50
CA VAL A 475 -11.84 6.44 20.39
C VAL A 475 -10.95 6.19 21.61
N GLU A 476 -11.53 6.16 22.80
CA GLU A 476 -10.81 5.82 24.04
C GLU A 476 -11.65 4.88 24.91
N LEU A 477 -11.04 3.79 25.35
CA LEU A 477 -11.65 2.67 26.06
C LEU A 477 -10.94 2.40 27.38
N PHE A 478 -11.72 2.01 28.38
CA PHE A 478 -11.32 1.68 29.75
C PHE A 478 -11.78 0.25 30.08
N PRO A 479 -11.18 -0.40 31.09
CA PRO A 479 -11.54 -1.76 31.47
C PRO A 479 -12.96 -1.87 32.03
N ASP A 480 -13.44 -0.82 32.70
CA ASP A 480 -14.71 -0.80 33.40
C ASP A 480 -15.34 0.60 33.40
N HIS A 481 -16.61 0.63 33.80
CA HIS A 481 -17.40 1.84 33.86
C HIS A 481 -16.90 2.85 34.90
N GLY A 482 -16.43 2.39 36.06
CA GLY A 482 -15.96 3.26 37.14
C GLY A 482 -14.74 4.08 36.72
N LEU A 483 -13.78 3.44 36.04
CA LEU A 483 -12.63 4.16 35.48
C LEU A 483 -13.03 5.10 34.34
N PHE A 484 -13.93 4.68 33.45
CA PHE A 484 -14.47 5.54 32.40
C PHE A 484 -15.14 6.79 33.00
N ALA A 485 -16.06 6.61 33.95
CA ALA A 485 -16.79 7.69 34.61
C ALA A 485 -15.83 8.67 35.31
N ALA A 486 -14.81 8.15 36.01
CA ALA A 486 -13.79 8.96 36.67
C ALA A 486 -12.90 9.76 35.68
N TYR A 487 -12.82 9.36 34.42
CA TYR A 487 -12.01 10.02 33.39
C TYR A 487 -12.82 10.89 32.42
N PHE A 488 -14.13 10.66 32.32
CA PHE A 488 -15.03 11.23 31.32
C PHE A 488 -14.94 12.75 31.17
N GLU A 489 -15.13 13.49 32.27
CA GLU A 489 -15.10 14.96 32.28
C GLU A 489 -13.80 15.53 31.72
N ARG A 490 -12.67 14.83 31.93
CA ARG A 490 -11.35 15.22 31.45
C ARG A 490 -11.22 14.97 29.95
N LEU A 491 -11.76 13.87 29.43
CA LEU A 491 -11.80 13.59 27.99
C LEU A 491 -12.57 14.67 27.24
N ILE A 492 -13.75 15.04 27.75
CA ILE A 492 -14.58 16.11 27.18
C ILE A 492 -13.82 17.43 27.22
N SER A 493 -13.19 17.75 28.35
CA SER A 493 -12.40 18.98 28.50
C SER A 493 -11.25 19.07 27.48
N GLY A 494 -10.54 17.96 27.25
CA GLY A 494 -9.46 17.91 26.26
C GLY A 494 -9.95 18.05 24.82
N ALA A 495 -11.07 17.42 24.48
CA ALA A 495 -11.68 17.56 23.16
C ALA A 495 -12.20 19.00 22.92
N ALA A 496 -12.83 19.61 23.92
CA ALA A 496 -13.26 21.00 23.90
C ALA A 496 -12.09 21.96 23.70
N LEU A 497 -10.99 21.76 24.43
CA LEU A 497 -9.80 22.59 24.29
C LEU A 497 -9.21 22.52 22.87
N ASP A 498 -9.16 21.33 22.26
CA ASP A 498 -8.72 21.16 20.87
C ASP A 498 -9.57 21.97 19.89
N LEU A 499 -10.89 21.92 20.05
CA LEU A 499 -11.83 22.66 19.20
C LEU A 499 -11.65 24.18 19.36
N LEU A 500 -11.59 24.66 20.61
CA LEU A 500 -11.50 26.08 20.95
C LEU A 500 -10.19 26.71 20.46
N GLU A 501 -9.07 26.00 20.56
CA GLU A 501 -7.77 26.51 20.11
C GLU A 501 -7.57 26.39 18.60
N ARG A 502 -8.23 25.43 17.93
CA ARG A 502 -8.19 25.28 16.48
C ARG A 502 -9.14 26.25 15.75
N GLY A 503 -10.31 26.52 16.35
CA GLY A 503 -11.45 27.14 15.66
C GLY A 503 -12.14 26.17 14.67
N GLU A 504 -13.38 26.47 14.28
CA GLU A 504 -14.19 25.59 13.41
C GLU A 504 -13.56 25.35 12.03
N ALA A 505 -12.89 26.38 11.49
CA ALA A 505 -12.26 26.39 10.16
C ALA A 505 -10.77 25.98 10.15
N GLY A 506 -10.20 25.59 11.29
CA GLY A 506 -8.78 25.21 11.34
C GLY A 506 -8.48 23.90 10.57
N PRO A 507 -7.23 23.71 10.09
CA PRO A 507 -6.86 22.56 9.29
C PRO A 507 -7.08 21.25 10.05
N ARG A 508 -7.71 20.27 9.40
CA ARG A 508 -7.95 18.92 9.93
C ARG A 508 -7.08 17.90 9.24
N SER A 509 -6.68 16.87 9.98
CA SER A 509 -5.99 15.72 9.41
C SER A 509 -6.97 14.95 8.54
N PRO A 510 -6.67 14.69 7.26
CA PRO A 510 -7.56 13.92 6.40
C PRO A 510 -7.75 12.53 7.01
N THR A 511 -9.02 12.12 7.12
CA THR A 511 -9.40 10.85 7.72
C THR A 511 -10.50 10.21 6.87
N PRO A 512 -10.45 8.88 6.65
CA PRO A 512 -11.50 8.16 5.95
C PRO A 512 -12.73 7.90 6.82
N PHE A 513 -12.70 8.27 8.11
CA PHE A 513 -13.77 7.96 9.07
C PHE A 513 -14.73 9.14 9.24
N PRO A 514 -15.96 9.07 8.70
CA PRO A 514 -16.95 10.13 8.84
C PRO A 514 -17.48 10.21 10.28
N ASN A 515 -17.97 11.37 10.69
CA ASN A 515 -18.75 11.53 11.93
C ASN A 515 -20.09 10.78 11.81
N SER A 516 -20.06 9.49 12.12
CA SER A 516 -21.24 8.61 12.11
C SER A 516 -20.93 7.35 12.93
N MET A 517 -21.97 6.61 13.33
CA MET A 517 -21.80 5.29 13.95
C MET A 517 -21.00 4.33 13.05
N LYS A 518 -21.19 4.41 11.72
CA LYS A 518 -20.41 3.65 10.74
C LYS A 518 -18.92 4.01 10.82
N GLY A 519 -18.59 5.29 10.93
CA GLY A 519 -17.20 5.74 11.08
C GLY A 519 -16.55 5.26 12.36
N VAL A 520 -17.28 5.28 13.49
CA VAL A 520 -16.82 4.73 14.77
C VAL A 520 -16.55 3.23 14.65
N LYS A 521 -17.49 2.48 14.08
CA LYS A 521 -17.35 1.05 13.82
C LYS A 521 -16.12 0.76 12.95
N LEU A 522 -15.96 1.47 11.84
CA LEU A 522 -14.81 1.31 10.94
C LEU A 522 -13.47 1.61 11.62
N LEU A 523 -13.41 2.60 12.52
CA LEU A 523 -12.17 2.90 13.27
C LEU A 523 -11.84 1.78 14.26
N LEU A 524 -12.82 1.31 15.02
CA LEU A 524 -12.65 0.17 15.93
C LEU A 524 -12.21 -1.07 15.14
N GLU A 525 -12.86 -1.34 14.00
CA GLU A 525 -12.52 -2.47 13.14
C GLU A 525 -11.13 -2.36 12.51
N SER A 526 -10.67 -1.14 12.24
CA SER A 526 -9.31 -0.93 11.70
C SER A 526 -8.22 -1.41 12.65
N ALA A 527 -8.51 -1.53 13.94
CA ALA A 527 -7.58 -2.07 14.91
C ALA A 527 -7.40 -3.59 14.76
N PHE A 528 -8.29 -4.33 14.08
CA PHE A 528 -8.15 -5.78 13.79
C PHE A 528 -7.22 -6.07 12.61
N VAL A 529 -7.08 -5.12 11.69
CA VAL A 529 -6.29 -5.25 10.44
C VAL A 529 -4.93 -4.56 10.58
N GLY A 530 -4.68 -3.91 11.71
CA GLY A 530 -3.45 -3.16 11.97
C GLY A 530 -2.23 -4.05 12.17
N THR A 531 -1.03 -3.48 11.96
CA THR A 531 0.21 -4.10 12.45
C THR A 531 0.48 -3.66 13.88
N TYR A 532 1.09 -4.54 14.67
CA TYR A 532 1.33 -4.31 16.10
C TYR A 532 2.81 -4.39 16.45
N ASP A 533 3.30 -3.35 17.11
CA ASP A 533 4.63 -3.34 17.73
C ASP A 533 4.47 -3.57 19.24
N ALA A 534 4.97 -4.71 19.73
CA ALA A 534 4.96 -5.05 21.14
C ALA A 534 5.88 -4.09 21.92
N ARG A 535 5.43 -3.70 23.11
CA ARG A 535 6.16 -2.86 24.06
C ARG A 535 6.07 -3.49 25.46
N ASP A 536 6.95 -3.06 26.35
CA ASP A 536 6.93 -3.47 27.75
C ASP A 536 5.59 -3.12 28.44
N ASP A 537 4.85 -2.15 27.90
CA ASP A 537 3.66 -1.53 28.48
C ASP A 537 2.37 -1.80 27.68
N GLY A 538 2.41 -2.66 26.65
CA GLY A 538 1.28 -2.96 25.77
C GLY A 538 1.70 -3.12 24.30
N PHE A 539 0.89 -2.61 23.37
CA PHE A 539 1.23 -2.58 21.96
C PHE A 539 0.75 -1.30 21.26
N THR A 540 1.40 -0.99 20.14
CA THR A 540 1.05 0.14 19.28
C THR A 540 0.21 -0.35 18.10
N VAL A 541 -0.87 0.35 17.77
CA VAL A 541 -1.71 0.04 16.60
C VAL A 541 -1.26 0.87 15.42
N ARG A 542 -0.95 0.23 14.30
CA ARG A 542 -0.52 0.89 13.06
C ARG A 542 -1.48 0.59 11.91
N ARG A 543 -1.78 1.62 11.10
CA ARG A 543 -2.47 1.53 9.82
C ARG A 543 -1.51 1.96 8.73
N GLU A 544 -1.17 1.04 7.82
CA GLU A 544 -0.03 1.22 6.90
C GLU A 544 1.26 1.56 7.68
N GLU A 545 1.96 2.62 7.29
CA GLU A 545 3.14 3.14 8.00
C GLU A 545 2.80 4.10 9.14
N MET A 546 1.51 4.30 9.42
CA MET A 546 1.07 5.28 10.42
C MET A 546 0.68 4.65 11.74
N THR A 547 1.28 5.14 12.83
CA THR A 547 0.79 4.84 14.17
C THR A 547 -0.51 5.59 14.44
N VAL A 548 -1.55 4.84 14.78
CA VAL A 548 -2.90 5.36 15.01
C VAL A 548 -3.43 5.05 16.39
N GLY A 549 -2.75 4.26 17.22
CA GLY A 549 -3.25 4.02 18.57
C GLY A 549 -2.26 3.33 19.50
N ARG A 550 -2.65 3.24 20.77
CA ARG A 550 -1.93 2.51 21.82
C ARG A 550 -2.93 1.72 22.63
N VAL A 551 -2.59 0.47 22.93
CA VAL A 551 -3.40 -0.43 23.72
C VAL A 551 -2.52 -1.02 24.81
N ARG A 552 -3.02 -1.03 26.04
CA ARG A 552 -2.39 -1.68 27.17
C ARG A 552 -3.25 -2.87 27.59
N VAL A 553 -2.65 -4.05 27.58
CA VAL A 553 -3.24 -5.30 28.06
C VAL A 553 -2.31 -5.85 29.15
N ALA A 554 -2.87 -6.37 30.23
CA ALA A 554 -2.12 -7.13 31.23
C ALA A 554 -2.92 -8.39 31.60
N ASP A 555 -2.24 -9.54 31.66
CA ASP A 555 -2.85 -10.83 31.97
C ASP A 555 -4.09 -11.16 31.12
N GLY A 556 -4.08 -10.76 29.84
CA GLY A 556 -5.17 -10.95 28.89
C GLY A 556 -6.35 -9.98 29.04
N ALA A 557 -6.30 -9.04 29.99
CA ALA A 557 -7.34 -8.03 30.18
C ALA A 557 -6.91 -6.65 29.67
N LEU A 558 -7.81 -5.97 28.95
CA LEU A 558 -7.63 -4.57 28.57
C LEU A 558 -7.47 -3.72 29.84
N GLN A 559 -6.46 -2.83 29.87
CA GLN A 559 -6.31 -1.82 30.93
C GLN A 559 -6.57 -0.40 30.42
N HIS A 560 -6.31 -0.13 29.14
CA HIS A 560 -6.65 1.13 28.46
C HIS A 560 -6.39 0.98 26.96
N ALA A 561 -7.21 1.60 26.13
CA ALA A 561 -6.92 1.73 24.70
C ALA A 561 -7.30 3.11 24.18
N VAL A 562 -6.50 3.64 23.27
CA VAL A 562 -6.80 4.85 22.53
C VAL A 562 -6.45 4.67 21.06
N LEU A 563 -7.40 5.01 20.18
CA LEU A 563 -7.28 4.94 18.72
C LEU A 563 -7.62 6.30 18.12
N TYR A 564 -6.88 6.72 17.11
CA TYR A 564 -7.05 7.98 16.39
C TYR A 564 -7.46 7.71 14.96
N ALA A 565 -8.39 8.53 14.47
CA ALA A 565 -8.88 8.42 13.11
C ALA A 565 -7.78 8.71 12.06
N ALA A 566 -6.78 9.53 12.41
CA ALA A 566 -5.62 9.84 11.59
C ALA A 566 -4.33 9.85 12.41
N GLY A 567 -3.18 9.66 11.74
CA GLY A 567 -1.86 9.88 12.32
C GLY A 567 -1.59 11.37 12.58
N ALA A 568 -0.55 11.67 13.38
CA ALA A 568 -0.11 13.04 13.60
C ALA A 568 0.51 13.61 12.30
N PRO A 569 -0.01 14.71 11.73
CA PRO A 569 0.56 15.35 10.55
C PRO A 569 1.93 15.96 10.84
N ASP A 570 2.76 16.18 9.82
CA ASP A 570 4.14 16.65 9.99
C ASP A 570 4.27 17.98 10.73
N TRP A 571 3.28 18.85 10.59
CA TRP A 571 3.27 20.12 11.29
C TRP A 571 3.06 19.94 12.80
N GLU A 572 2.40 18.88 13.28
CA GLU A 572 2.34 18.56 14.73
C GLU A 572 3.68 18.03 15.25
N ARG A 573 4.60 17.63 14.37
CA ARG A 573 5.88 16.96 14.70
C ARG A 573 7.06 17.92 14.92
N LYS A 574 7.19 19.00 14.15
CA LYS A 574 8.46 19.77 14.03
C LYS A 574 8.30 21.30 14.01
N ALA A 575 7.82 21.93 15.07
CA ALA A 575 7.65 23.39 15.08
C ALA A 575 7.88 24.01 16.46
N ALA A 576 9.12 24.40 16.76
CA ALA A 576 9.51 24.82 18.10
C ALA A 576 8.76 26.09 18.60
N PRO A 577 8.40 26.17 19.90
CA PRO A 577 8.19 27.45 20.56
C PRO A 577 9.52 28.15 20.79
N ALA A 578 9.44 29.43 21.18
CA ALA A 578 10.52 30.08 21.92
C ALA A 578 10.69 29.42 23.31
N VAL A 579 11.41 28.29 23.38
CA VAL A 579 11.86 27.70 24.64
C VAL A 579 13.10 28.47 25.13
N PRO A 580 13.19 28.85 26.42
CA PRO A 580 14.39 29.45 26.97
C PRO A 580 15.62 28.55 26.77
N LYS A 581 16.75 29.13 26.33
CA LYS A 581 18.00 28.40 26.03
C LYS A 581 18.46 27.50 27.17
N GLU A 582 18.32 27.93 28.42
CA GLU A 582 18.74 27.15 29.58
C GLU A 582 17.89 25.88 29.78
N LYS A 583 16.58 25.98 29.60
CA LYS A 583 15.66 24.85 29.71
C LYS A 583 15.92 23.81 28.61
N MET A 584 16.21 24.31 27.41
CA MET A 584 16.61 23.48 26.28
C MET A 584 17.95 22.79 26.51
N LYS A 585 18.96 23.52 27.00
CA LYS A 585 20.26 22.95 27.34
C LYS A 585 20.11 21.79 28.33
N LYS A 586 19.34 21.96 29.42
CA LYS A 586 19.09 20.85 30.36
C LYS A 586 18.39 19.67 29.70
N ALA A 587 17.41 19.90 28.82
CA ALA A 587 16.76 18.82 28.08
C ALA A 587 17.76 18.04 27.21
N LEU A 588 18.68 18.74 26.52
CA LEU A 588 19.75 18.13 25.73
C LEU A 588 20.75 17.36 26.61
N ASP A 589 21.17 17.93 27.74
CA ASP A 589 22.06 17.26 28.70
C ASP A 589 21.44 15.95 29.21
N GLU A 590 20.14 15.95 29.53
CA GLU A 590 19.43 14.74 29.95
C GLU A 590 19.24 13.72 28.83
N TYR A 591 19.01 14.16 27.58
CA TYR A 591 18.99 13.26 26.43
C TYR A 591 20.36 12.60 26.21
N GLU A 592 21.47 13.35 26.32
CA GLU A 592 22.82 12.79 26.23
C GLU A 592 23.11 11.73 27.31
N VAL A 593 22.62 11.94 28.55
CA VAL A 593 22.70 10.92 29.61
C VAL A 593 21.90 9.68 29.23
N ARG A 594 20.67 9.85 28.73
CA ARG A 594 19.77 8.75 28.36
C ARG A 594 20.30 7.96 27.16
N LEU A 595 20.94 8.61 26.17
CA LEU A 595 21.61 7.94 25.05
C LEU A 595 22.70 6.97 25.51
N LYS A 596 23.43 7.28 26.59
CA LYS A 596 24.47 6.39 27.14
C LYS A 596 23.92 5.14 27.83
N ALA A 597 22.65 5.16 28.24
CA ALA A 597 22.03 4.13 29.06
C ALA A 597 21.18 3.11 28.26
N VAL A 598 21.02 3.30 26.94
CA VAL A 598 20.09 2.47 26.13
C VAL A 598 20.76 1.84 24.91
N GLY A 599 20.17 0.75 24.41
CA GLY A 599 20.61 0.05 23.20
C GLY A 599 20.32 0.80 21.88
N PRO A 600 20.85 0.34 20.74
CA PRO A 600 20.83 1.08 19.48
C PRO A 600 19.43 1.47 18.96
N ALA A 601 18.46 0.56 19.06
CA ALA A 601 17.09 0.86 18.62
C ALA A 601 16.48 2.05 19.40
N ARG A 602 16.64 2.06 20.73
CA ARG A 602 16.14 3.15 21.58
C ARG A 602 16.98 4.42 21.45
N LYS A 603 18.29 4.31 21.17
CA LYS A 603 19.12 5.48 20.83
C LYS A 603 18.58 6.21 19.60
N ALA A 604 18.25 5.49 18.53
CA ALA A 604 17.70 6.10 17.32
C ALA A 604 16.36 6.82 17.58
N ALA A 605 15.51 6.27 18.46
CA ALA A 605 14.29 6.95 18.91
C ALA A 605 14.61 8.24 19.69
N ILE A 606 15.53 8.19 20.66
CA ILE A 606 15.95 9.37 21.43
C ILE A 606 16.56 10.46 20.53
N VAL A 607 17.33 10.09 19.50
CA VAL A 607 17.86 11.04 18.50
C VAL A 607 16.72 11.80 17.81
N ARG A 608 15.64 11.11 17.44
CA ARG A 608 14.45 11.75 16.86
C ARG A 608 13.69 12.61 17.87
N GLU A 609 13.52 12.13 19.11
CA GLU A 609 12.92 12.89 20.23
C GLU A 609 13.70 14.18 20.53
N MET A 610 15.02 14.14 20.39
CA MET A 610 15.91 15.28 20.60
C MET A 610 15.83 16.27 19.42
N ALA A 611 15.81 15.76 18.19
CA ALA A 611 15.67 16.57 16.98
C ALA A 611 14.34 17.35 16.92
N SER A 612 13.26 16.82 17.52
CA SER A 612 11.96 17.50 17.56
C SER A 612 11.95 18.80 18.39
N ILE A 613 12.99 19.07 19.20
CA ILE A 613 13.15 20.37 19.87
C ILE A 613 13.26 21.50 18.83
N GLY A 614 13.74 21.20 17.61
CA GLY A 614 13.68 22.12 16.48
C GLY A 614 14.51 23.39 16.66
N ALA A 615 15.53 23.35 17.52
CA ALA A 615 16.36 24.50 17.82
C ALA A 615 17.77 24.35 17.24
N ALA A 616 18.38 25.50 16.96
CA ALA A 616 19.74 25.62 16.45
C ALA A 616 20.75 24.88 17.36
N GLU A 617 20.53 24.87 18.68
CA GLU A 617 21.39 24.23 19.67
C GLU A 617 21.40 22.69 19.57
N VAL A 618 20.40 22.08 18.94
CA VAL A 618 20.32 20.62 18.76
C VAL A 618 21.37 20.11 17.77
N VAL A 619 21.66 20.90 16.72
CA VAL A 619 22.56 20.50 15.63
C VAL A 619 23.97 20.19 16.13
N PRO A 620 24.62 21.06 16.94
CA PRO A 620 25.90 20.73 17.57
C PRO A 620 25.90 19.43 18.39
N VAL A 621 24.79 19.09 19.05
CA VAL A 621 24.66 17.85 19.82
C VAL A 621 24.57 16.65 18.88
N LEU A 622 23.69 16.70 17.88
CA LEU A 622 23.56 15.64 16.86
C LEU A 622 24.87 15.37 16.13
N VAL A 623 25.65 16.41 15.81
CA VAL A 623 26.96 16.27 15.16
C VAL A 623 27.93 15.39 15.97
N ARG A 624 27.87 15.41 17.31
CA ARG A 624 28.70 14.54 18.17
C ARG A 624 28.39 13.05 17.99
N HIS A 625 27.18 12.72 17.53
CA HIS A 625 26.71 11.35 17.35
C HIS A 625 26.82 10.84 15.89
N LEU A 626 27.46 11.59 14.99
CA LEU A 626 27.73 11.12 13.61
C LEU A 626 28.66 9.89 13.56
N ALA A 627 29.47 9.69 14.61
CA ALA A 627 30.44 8.59 14.70
C ALA A 627 29.94 7.39 15.53
N GLU A 628 28.64 7.26 15.77
CA GLU A 628 28.08 6.08 16.47
C GLU A 628 28.40 4.78 15.73
N SER A 629 28.68 3.71 16.47
CA SER A 629 29.08 2.41 15.89
C SER A 629 27.93 1.72 15.15
N ASP A 630 26.71 1.93 15.62
CA ASP A 630 25.50 1.34 15.03
C ASP A 630 25.01 2.14 13.81
N ALA A 631 24.81 1.45 12.68
CA ALA A 631 24.39 2.07 11.43
C ALA A 631 22.95 2.65 11.49
N THR A 632 22.06 2.07 12.29
CA THR A 632 20.69 2.59 12.47
C THR A 632 20.72 3.92 13.20
N VAL A 633 21.56 4.03 14.23
CA VAL A 633 21.75 5.29 14.98
C VAL A 633 22.40 6.34 14.09
N ARG A 634 23.49 6.01 13.36
CA ARG A 634 24.11 6.95 12.40
C ARG A 634 23.11 7.46 11.39
N ARG A 635 22.34 6.56 10.77
CA ARG A 635 21.31 6.93 9.79
C ARG A 635 20.29 7.89 10.38
N ALA A 636 19.81 7.64 11.59
CA ALA A 636 18.88 8.55 12.28
C ALA A 636 19.50 9.95 12.49
N VAL A 637 20.75 10.01 12.95
CA VAL A 637 21.47 11.29 13.13
C VAL A 637 21.61 12.05 11.82
N ILE A 638 22.01 11.37 10.73
CA ILE A 638 22.18 11.98 9.40
C ILE A 638 20.84 12.50 8.86
N GLN A 639 19.76 11.72 9.01
CA GLN A 639 18.42 12.10 8.58
C GLN A 639 17.92 13.35 9.30
N GLU A 640 18.10 13.41 10.63
CA GLU A 640 17.67 14.57 11.41
C GLU A 640 18.52 15.81 11.16
N LEU A 641 19.85 15.65 10.96
CA LEU A 641 20.71 16.75 10.52
C LEU A 641 20.29 17.29 9.15
N GLY A 642 19.96 16.40 8.20
CA GLY A 642 19.47 16.79 6.88
C GLY A 642 18.14 17.53 6.92
N GLY A 643 17.27 17.20 7.88
CA GLY A 643 15.98 17.86 8.10
C GLY A 643 16.06 19.16 8.93
N SER A 644 17.22 19.52 9.46
CA SER A 644 17.36 20.66 10.37
C SER A 644 17.33 22.02 9.67
N GLY A 645 17.74 22.07 8.40
CA GLY A 645 17.93 23.33 7.67
C GLY A 645 19.11 24.18 8.17
N ASP A 646 19.92 23.68 9.12
CA ASP A 646 21.02 24.44 9.72
C ASP A 646 22.31 24.32 8.90
N PRO A 647 22.96 25.43 8.51
CA PRO A 647 24.22 25.40 7.77
C PRO A 647 25.35 24.61 8.46
N ARG A 648 25.37 24.56 9.80
CA ARG A 648 26.39 23.81 10.56
C ARG A 648 26.29 22.31 10.36
N ALA A 649 25.10 21.80 10.02
CA ALA A 649 24.92 20.39 9.65
C ALA A 649 25.65 20.07 8.33
N THR A 650 25.68 21.01 7.38
CA THR A 650 26.35 20.82 6.09
C THR A 650 27.84 20.54 6.26
N GLU A 651 28.54 21.36 7.06
CA GLU A 651 29.98 21.21 7.28
C GLU A 651 30.30 19.87 7.95
N ALA A 652 29.51 19.50 8.96
CA ALA A 652 29.68 18.24 9.66
C ALA A 652 29.45 17.02 8.76
N LEU A 653 28.41 17.05 7.91
CA LEU A 653 28.09 15.98 6.97
C LEU A 653 29.13 15.88 5.84
N VAL A 654 29.60 17.00 5.30
CA VAL A 654 30.69 17.03 4.30
C VAL A 654 31.95 16.36 4.85
N ALA A 655 32.29 16.62 6.12
CA ALA A 655 33.45 15.99 6.76
C ALA A 655 33.34 14.46 6.90
N GLN A 656 32.12 13.90 6.86
CA GLN A 656 31.90 12.44 6.92
C GLN A 656 32.06 11.73 5.59
N LEU A 657 31.85 12.42 4.46
CA LEU A 657 31.84 11.81 3.11
C LEU A 657 33.05 10.90 2.83
N PRO A 658 34.32 11.28 3.12
CA PRO A 658 35.47 10.44 2.79
C PRO A 658 35.53 9.14 3.60
N ARG A 659 34.97 9.13 4.81
CA ARG A 659 35.03 7.98 5.72
C ARG A 659 33.90 6.98 5.48
N THR A 660 32.87 7.38 4.72
CA THR A 660 31.67 6.58 4.48
C THR A 660 31.58 6.03 3.06
N LEU A 661 32.58 6.28 2.19
CA LEU A 661 32.61 5.77 0.81
C LEU A 661 32.42 4.24 0.71
N GLN A 662 32.92 3.50 1.71
CA GLN A 662 32.80 2.04 1.78
C GLN A 662 31.49 1.55 2.43
N ASP A 663 30.73 2.46 3.05
CA ASP A 663 29.42 2.20 3.67
C ASP A 663 28.34 2.80 2.76
N SER A 664 28.08 2.14 1.63
CA SER A 664 27.17 2.61 0.56
C SER A 664 25.81 3.12 1.07
N PRO A 665 25.11 2.41 2.00
CA PRO A 665 23.86 2.93 2.57
C PRO A 665 24.01 4.24 3.35
N ILE A 666 25.06 4.39 4.16
CA ILE A 666 25.30 5.61 4.94
C ILE A 666 25.77 6.75 4.04
N PHE A 667 26.62 6.47 3.06
CA PHE A 667 27.05 7.45 2.06
C PHE A 667 25.84 8.05 1.32
N ALA A 668 24.94 7.20 0.83
CA ALA A 668 23.72 7.65 0.16
C ALA A 668 22.83 8.51 1.06
N GLU A 669 22.74 8.19 2.35
CA GLU A 669 21.99 9.01 3.30
C GLU A 669 22.65 10.36 3.55
N ILE A 670 23.98 10.43 3.64
CA ILE A 670 24.71 11.72 3.78
C ILE A 670 24.47 12.60 2.56
N VAL A 671 24.61 12.04 1.35
CA VAL A 671 24.38 12.78 0.10
C VAL A 671 22.93 13.28 0.01
N ARG A 672 21.95 12.47 0.42
CA ARG A 672 20.55 12.87 0.51
C ARG A 672 20.32 13.97 1.54
N ALA A 673 20.96 13.88 2.71
CA ALA A 673 20.85 14.89 3.76
C ALA A 673 21.45 16.24 3.31
N LEU A 674 22.59 16.23 2.61
CA LEU A 674 23.15 17.42 1.97
C LEU A 674 22.21 17.99 0.91
N GLY A 675 21.59 17.14 0.10
CA GLY A 675 20.55 17.49 -0.86
C GLY A 675 19.37 18.22 -0.23
N LYS A 676 18.88 17.74 0.93
CA LYS A 676 17.81 18.40 1.71
C LYS A 676 18.24 19.74 2.27
N LEU A 677 19.46 19.83 2.80
CA LEU A 677 20.01 21.07 3.36
C LEU A 677 20.22 22.17 2.30
N GLY A 678 20.56 21.79 1.07
CA GLY A 678 20.57 22.72 -0.07
C GLY A 678 21.68 23.78 -0.05
N HIS A 679 22.67 23.66 0.84
CA HIS A 679 23.73 24.66 1.00
C HIS A 679 24.83 24.51 -0.07
N ASP A 680 25.28 25.64 -0.61
CA ASP A 680 26.32 25.73 -1.64
C ASP A 680 27.66 25.09 -1.22
N ARG A 681 27.99 25.13 0.08
CA ARG A 681 29.19 24.49 0.65
C ARG A 681 29.28 22.98 0.39
N ALA A 682 28.17 22.32 0.06
CA ALA A 682 28.18 20.89 -0.30
C ALA A 682 28.63 20.63 -1.75
N VAL A 683 28.57 21.63 -2.64
CA VAL A 683 28.78 21.45 -4.08
C VAL A 683 30.20 21.02 -4.41
N ASP A 684 31.21 21.79 -4.00
CA ASP A 684 32.61 21.49 -4.35
C ASP A 684 33.08 20.15 -3.77
N PRO A 685 32.76 19.78 -2.51
CA PRO A 685 33.06 18.44 -1.99
C PRO A 685 32.40 17.31 -2.80
N LEU A 686 31.13 17.47 -3.19
CA LEU A 686 30.43 16.46 -3.99
C LEU A 686 31.03 16.33 -5.40
N LEU A 687 31.39 17.46 -6.05
CA LEU A 687 32.08 17.44 -7.34
C LEU A 687 33.45 16.75 -7.24
N LYS A 688 34.21 17.00 -6.17
CA LYS A 688 35.50 16.33 -5.95
C LYS A 688 35.36 14.81 -5.78
N LEU A 689 34.29 14.34 -5.16
CA LEU A 689 34.02 12.90 -5.02
C LEU A 689 33.53 12.29 -6.33
N LEU A 690 32.75 13.04 -7.12
CA LEU A 690 32.35 12.62 -8.46
C LEU A 690 33.59 12.33 -9.32
N ASP A 691 34.62 13.19 -9.22
CA ASP A 691 35.90 13.07 -9.91
C ASP A 691 36.77 11.87 -9.45
N GLN A 692 36.34 11.05 -8.47
CA GLN A 692 37.05 9.81 -8.09
C GLN A 692 36.78 8.63 -9.05
N GLY A 693 35.75 8.73 -9.91
CA GLY A 693 35.55 7.84 -11.06
C GLY A 693 34.94 6.46 -10.77
N GLU A 694 34.20 6.34 -9.67
CA GLU A 694 33.41 5.14 -9.37
C GLU A 694 31.95 5.32 -9.82
N ALA A 695 31.46 4.40 -10.65
CA ALA A 695 30.13 4.52 -11.26
C ALA A 695 28.98 4.54 -10.23
N GLU A 696 29.03 3.66 -9.23
CA GLU A 696 28.01 3.60 -8.18
C GLU A 696 27.95 4.89 -7.36
N LEU A 697 29.11 5.45 -6.99
CA LEU A 697 29.19 6.74 -6.29
C LEU A 697 28.67 7.87 -7.17
N ALA A 698 29.01 7.89 -8.46
CA ALA A 698 28.57 8.92 -9.38
C ALA A 698 27.04 9.02 -9.46
N LEU A 699 26.33 7.89 -9.49
CA LEU A 699 24.86 7.85 -9.51
C LEU A 699 24.25 8.53 -8.27
N VAL A 700 24.75 8.18 -7.09
CA VAL A 700 24.28 8.74 -5.81
C VAL A 700 24.60 10.23 -5.72
N ILE A 701 25.83 10.61 -6.08
CA ILE A 701 26.30 12.01 -6.05
C ILE A 701 25.49 12.88 -7.01
N LEU A 702 25.22 12.42 -8.23
CA LEU A 702 24.44 13.18 -9.22
C LEU A 702 23.01 13.45 -8.74
N GLN A 703 22.39 12.51 -8.02
CA GLN A 703 21.09 12.72 -7.41
C GLN A 703 21.13 13.81 -6.34
N GLY A 704 22.03 13.69 -5.36
CA GLY A 704 22.14 14.68 -4.27
C GLY A 704 22.65 16.04 -4.73
N LEU A 705 23.61 16.09 -5.66
CA LEU A 705 24.10 17.32 -6.25
C LEU A 705 22.97 18.06 -6.98
N SER A 706 22.11 17.34 -7.70
CA SER A 706 20.92 17.94 -8.30
C SER A 706 19.99 18.54 -7.24
N ASP A 707 19.77 17.85 -6.11
CA ASP A 707 18.96 18.38 -5.00
C ASP A 707 19.57 19.67 -4.41
N VAL A 708 20.90 19.69 -4.20
CA VAL A 708 21.62 20.88 -3.72
C VAL A 708 21.46 22.04 -4.70
N LEU A 709 21.79 21.82 -5.98
CA LEU A 709 21.76 22.88 -7.00
C LEU A 709 20.34 23.43 -7.25
N LEU A 710 19.30 22.66 -6.94
CA LEU A 710 17.91 23.14 -6.96
C LEU A 710 17.60 24.18 -5.87
N GLN A 711 18.43 24.28 -4.84
CA GLN A 711 18.27 25.22 -3.73
C GLN A 711 19.30 26.36 -3.76
N VAL A 712 20.48 26.12 -4.34
CA VAL A 712 21.57 27.12 -4.44
C VAL A 712 21.18 28.34 -5.27
N LYS A 713 21.55 29.52 -4.76
CA LYS A 713 21.35 30.84 -5.40
C LYS A 713 22.64 31.50 -5.88
N SER A 714 23.78 30.92 -5.56
CA SER A 714 25.06 31.42 -6.02
C SER A 714 25.23 31.15 -7.52
N ARG A 715 25.25 32.22 -8.31
CA ARG A 715 25.41 32.18 -9.76
C ARG A 715 26.65 31.39 -10.16
N ASP A 716 27.79 31.71 -9.56
CA ASP A 716 29.06 31.10 -9.94
C ASP A 716 29.09 29.60 -9.60
N VAL A 717 28.45 29.20 -8.50
CA VAL A 717 28.34 27.79 -8.11
C VAL A 717 27.45 27.02 -9.09
N LEU A 718 26.29 27.58 -9.46
CA LEU A 718 25.39 26.99 -10.47
C LEU A 718 26.07 26.86 -11.82
N GLU A 719 26.79 27.90 -12.25
CA GLU A 719 27.51 27.92 -13.52
C GLU A 719 28.60 26.84 -13.57
N ARG A 720 29.49 26.80 -12.58
CA ARG A 720 30.57 25.80 -12.53
C ARG A 720 30.04 24.37 -12.43
N ALA A 721 29.08 24.12 -11.53
CA ALA A 721 28.58 22.77 -11.31
C ALA A 721 27.80 22.23 -12.51
N THR A 722 26.95 23.06 -13.13
CA THR A 722 26.20 22.64 -14.32
C THR A 722 27.13 22.43 -15.51
N ALA A 723 28.15 23.28 -15.69
CA ALA A 723 29.19 23.05 -16.69
C ALA A 723 29.89 21.69 -16.50
N ARG A 724 30.22 21.32 -15.26
CA ARG A 724 30.83 20.00 -14.97
C ARG A 724 29.90 18.84 -15.29
N ILE A 725 28.61 18.97 -15.00
CA ILE A 725 27.59 17.96 -15.34
C ILE A 725 27.45 17.82 -16.86
N VAL A 726 27.47 18.92 -17.62
CA VAL A 726 27.45 18.90 -19.10
C VAL A 726 28.69 18.19 -19.64
N MET A 727 29.89 18.50 -19.12
CA MET A 727 31.12 17.80 -19.51
C MET A 727 31.06 16.30 -19.20
N LEU A 728 30.50 15.92 -18.06
CA LEU A 728 30.30 14.51 -17.72
C LEU A 728 29.34 13.82 -18.71
N PHE A 729 28.32 14.53 -19.22
CA PHE A 729 27.45 13.98 -20.26
C PHE A 729 28.25 13.63 -21.52
N GLU A 730 29.14 14.53 -21.97
CA GLU A 730 30.00 14.28 -23.14
C GLU A 730 30.88 13.05 -22.92
N SER A 731 31.57 12.99 -21.79
CA SER A 731 32.49 11.91 -21.46
C SER A 731 31.78 10.56 -21.32
N SER A 732 30.64 10.53 -20.63
CA SER A 732 29.87 9.29 -20.42
C SER A 732 29.19 8.78 -21.70
N GLU A 733 28.68 9.69 -22.55
CA GLU A 733 28.10 9.32 -23.84
C GLU A 733 29.18 8.72 -24.77
N ALA A 734 30.37 9.31 -24.82
CA ALA A 734 31.48 8.80 -25.62
C ALA A 734 31.93 7.39 -25.17
N VAL A 735 32.16 7.19 -23.86
CA VAL A 735 32.53 5.87 -23.32
C VAL A 735 31.41 4.84 -23.51
N SER A 736 30.13 5.23 -23.39
CA SER A 736 29.00 4.33 -23.65
C SER A 736 28.95 3.83 -25.10
N LYS A 737 29.44 4.65 -26.04
CA LYS A 737 29.57 4.32 -27.47
C LYS A 737 30.88 3.59 -27.81
N GLY A 738 31.70 3.28 -26.81
CA GLY A 738 32.95 2.52 -26.97
C GLY A 738 34.20 3.37 -27.21
N ASP A 739 34.11 4.70 -27.11
CA ASP A 739 35.29 5.57 -27.19
C ASP A 739 36.03 5.62 -25.85
N LEU A 740 37.11 4.84 -25.77
CA LEU A 740 37.98 4.75 -24.58
C LEU A 740 39.15 5.74 -24.62
N THR A 741 39.21 6.62 -25.62
CA THR A 741 40.27 7.65 -25.73
C THR A 741 40.00 8.87 -24.85
N ILE A 742 38.79 8.95 -24.27
CA ILE A 742 38.36 10.01 -23.37
C ILE A 742 39.16 9.97 -22.06
N ASN A 743 39.81 11.09 -21.74
CA ASN A 743 40.64 11.25 -20.53
C ASN A 743 39.92 12.03 -19.42
N ASP A 744 38.60 11.86 -19.29
CA ASP A 744 37.85 12.36 -18.13
C ASP A 744 37.97 11.36 -16.98
N ILE A 745 38.50 11.85 -15.86
CA ILE A 745 38.81 11.04 -14.67
C ILE A 745 37.61 10.24 -14.17
N VAL A 746 36.38 10.76 -14.36
CA VAL A 746 35.16 10.13 -13.89
C VAL A 746 34.91 8.82 -14.64
N VAL A 747 35.00 8.85 -15.96
CA VAL A 747 34.60 7.71 -16.82
C VAL A 747 35.77 6.84 -17.26
N LYS A 748 37.01 7.27 -17.00
CA LYS A 748 38.25 6.65 -17.48
C LYS A 748 38.35 5.15 -17.20
N ASN A 749 37.80 4.70 -16.06
CA ASN A 749 37.84 3.30 -15.64
C ASN A 749 36.47 2.59 -15.75
N MET A 750 35.44 3.25 -16.31
CA MET A 750 34.09 2.71 -16.40
C MET A 750 33.94 1.79 -17.61
N ARG A 751 33.17 0.72 -17.43
CA ARG A 751 32.68 -0.10 -18.55
C ARG A 751 31.62 0.67 -19.34
N PRO A 752 31.42 0.40 -20.64
CA PRO A 752 30.39 1.08 -21.44
C PRO A 752 28.99 1.05 -20.83
N ALA A 753 28.62 -0.05 -20.17
CA ALA A 753 27.33 -0.17 -19.47
C ALA A 753 27.22 0.73 -18.23
N GLU A 754 28.32 0.89 -17.47
CA GLU A 754 28.38 1.80 -16.32
C GLU A 754 28.34 3.26 -16.77
N ALA A 755 29.10 3.59 -17.83
CA ALA A 755 29.05 4.91 -18.45
C ALA A 755 27.65 5.23 -18.99
N ALA A 756 26.94 4.25 -19.57
CA ALA A 756 25.56 4.42 -20.00
C ALA A 756 24.60 4.72 -18.85
N ALA A 757 24.77 4.07 -17.69
CA ALA A 757 23.97 4.36 -16.50
C ALA A 757 24.23 5.77 -15.95
N VAL A 758 25.51 6.17 -15.89
CA VAL A 758 25.91 7.54 -15.48
C VAL A 758 25.37 8.57 -16.45
N MET A 759 25.44 8.30 -17.76
CA MET A 759 24.88 9.18 -18.81
C MET A 759 23.38 9.41 -18.60
N GLU A 760 22.60 8.37 -18.26
CA GLU A 760 21.17 8.52 -17.99
C GLU A 760 20.88 9.32 -16.71
N ALA A 761 21.69 9.12 -15.67
CA ALA A 761 21.61 9.92 -14.46
C ALA A 761 21.92 11.41 -14.74
N VAL A 762 22.94 11.69 -15.55
CA VAL A 762 23.27 13.05 -15.99
C VAL A 762 22.12 13.69 -16.78
N ARG A 763 21.52 12.95 -17.72
CA ARG A 763 20.36 13.40 -18.48
C ARG A 763 19.19 13.77 -17.55
N THR A 764 18.90 12.91 -16.57
CA THR A 764 17.86 13.14 -15.57
C THR A 764 18.15 14.40 -14.74
N SER A 765 19.38 14.56 -14.25
CA SER A 765 19.79 15.74 -13.49
C SER A 765 19.71 17.02 -14.30
N LEU A 766 20.18 17.04 -15.55
CA LEU A 766 20.10 18.22 -16.42
C LEU A 766 18.65 18.60 -16.74
N LYS A 767 17.78 17.62 -17.02
CA LYS A 767 16.34 17.86 -17.22
C LYS A 767 15.72 18.51 -16.01
N ARG A 768 16.06 18.04 -14.81
CA ARG A 768 15.54 18.59 -13.55
C ARG A 768 16.07 19.99 -13.25
N LEU A 769 17.35 20.24 -13.52
CA LEU A 769 17.99 21.53 -13.25
C LEU A 769 17.55 22.62 -14.23
N VAL A 770 17.57 22.31 -15.53
CA VAL A 770 17.37 23.28 -16.62
C VAL A 770 15.92 23.31 -17.11
N GLY A 771 15.15 22.24 -16.89
CA GLY A 771 13.79 22.09 -17.42
C GLY A 771 13.73 21.68 -18.89
N ILE A 772 14.87 21.29 -19.49
CA ILE A 772 14.99 20.90 -20.90
C ILE A 772 15.45 19.45 -20.97
N GLU A 773 14.80 18.67 -21.81
CA GLU A 773 15.21 17.29 -22.09
C GLU A 773 16.25 17.25 -23.21
N PHE A 774 17.43 16.73 -22.90
CA PHE A 774 18.54 16.61 -23.84
C PHE A 774 18.67 15.17 -24.34
N THR A 775 18.51 14.97 -25.65
CA THR A 775 18.62 13.65 -26.27
C THR A 775 20.08 13.21 -26.46
N SER A 776 21.02 14.16 -26.53
CA SER A 776 22.46 13.91 -26.72
C SER A 776 23.34 14.92 -25.97
N SER A 777 24.58 14.53 -25.69
CA SER A 777 25.57 15.43 -25.06
C SER A 777 25.82 16.70 -25.92
N THR A 778 25.78 16.55 -27.24
CA THR A 778 25.94 17.67 -28.20
C THR A 778 24.85 18.73 -28.03
N SER A 779 23.60 18.31 -27.82
CA SER A 779 22.49 19.25 -27.59
C SER A 779 22.64 20.01 -26.26
N ALA A 780 23.10 19.34 -25.20
CA ALA A 780 23.38 19.96 -23.90
C ALA A 780 24.54 20.97 -24.00
N ARG A 781 25.62 20.61 -24.69
CA ARG A 781 26.77 21.50 -24.93
C ARG A 781 26.36 22.74 -25.72
N LYS A 782 25.57 22.57 -26.79
CA LYS A 782 25.07 23.68 -27.61
C LYS A 782 24.25 24.65 -26.76
N PHE A 783 23.35 24.14 -25.93
CA PHE A 783 22.60 24.95 -24.97
C PHE A 783 23.52 25.70 -24.00
N TRP A 784 24.52 25.02 -23.41
CA TRP A 784 25.40 25.63 -22.42
C TRP A 784 26.33 26.72 -23.00
N ASN A 785 26.71 26.58 -24.27
CA ASN A 785 27.53 27.55 -25.00
C ASN A 785 26.72 28.73 -25.56
N ASP A 786 25.41 28.59 -25.71
CA ASP A 786 24.52 29.71 -26.02
C ASP A 786 24.45 30.65 -24.81
N ARG A 787 25.04 31.83 -24.95
CA ARG A 787 25.12 32.84 -23.89
C ARG A 787 23.73 33.22 -23.40
N ASP A 788 22.78 33.47 -24.29
CA ASP A 788 21.46 33.96 -23.92
C ASP A 788 20.66 32.85 -23.21
N ALA A 789 20.78 31.61 -23.67
CA ALA A 789 20.15 30.46 -23.03
C ALA A 789 20.71 30.20 -21.62
N ARG A 790 22.05 30.24 -21.48
CA ARG A 790 22.73 30.09 -20.18
C ARG A 790 22.38 31.23 -19.23
N GLU A 791 22.41 32.48 -19.69
CA GLU A 791 22.05 33.64 -18.86
C GLU A 791 20.59 33.58 -18.39
N ARG A 792 19.64 33.22 -19.28
CA ARG A 792 18.24 33.02 -18.88
C ARG A 792 18.10 31.96 -17.80
N TYR A 793 18.78 30.82 -17.95
CA TYR A 793 18.79 29.76 -16.94
C TYR A 793 19.33 30.28 -15.60
N LEU A 794 20.55 30.85 -15.60
CA LEU A 794 21.18 31.34 -14.37
C LEU A 794 20.32 32.42 -13.71
N GLN A 795 19.78 33.36 -14.48
CA GLN A 795 18.91 34.43 -13.97
C GLN A 795 17.64 33.86 -13.31
N ILE A 796 16.92 32.93 -13.96
CA ILE A 796 15.71 32.31 -13.39
C ILE A 796 16.01 31.62 -12.06
N ARG A 797 17.20 31.02 -11.93
CA ARG A 797 17.61 30.25 -10.75
C ARG A 797 18.06 31.13 -9.59
N THR A 798 18.67 32.29 -9.87
CA THR A 798 19.19 33.22 -8.86
C THR A 798 18.23 34.35 -8.49
N SER A 799 17.21 34.65 -9.32
CA SER A 799 16.29 35.78 -9.12
C SER A 799 15.00 35.46 -8.34
N LYS A 800 14.79 34.20 -7.97
CA LYS A 800 13.74 33.74 -7.04
C LYS A 800 14.39 33.33 -5.74
#